data_AF-A0A967E380-F1
#
_entry.id   AF-A0A967E380-F1
#
_cell.length_a   1.000
_cell.length_b   1.000
_cell.length_c   1.000
_cell.angle_alpha   90.00
_cell.angle_beta   90.00
_cell.angle_gamma   90.00
#
_symmetry.space_group_name_H-M   'P 1'
#
loop_
_entity.id
_entity.type
_entity.pdbx_description
1 polymer ?
#
loop_
_entity_poly.entity_id
_entity_poly.type
_entity_poly.pdbx_seq_one_letter_code
_entity_poly.pdbx_strand_id
1 'polypeptide(L)'
;MITQVRKVWTIAATLSFTLMLTACGGDDGGSPPPPPSPPPPTQIIVSGTVQAPAGQVALFTEPRLWERIGALVFPEAVAALSGVGPVPDGTPVQLVRIEDAGNVAATLASTSVTNGRYSFNLTSLDLSPVSNLAVRVVNSGTGAQMRAFVTGSTVDLDPISETAVRLVLERIALTPGTTLNQFTVTELRDIAGATNQLALAKQLTAGVNIEATVSAIKTAVASDTRLTGFIVAAAGPGEAPEGPGDIGNFFPLTQGHTWQFQGTHSETGQPTVQFSNTMTVNGTKPVGPVTTTILTESNPLNSSVAEEVYYLKDSRGLWNYGSSDSSDSLSSNLVPYREVLFPLNLGVTTEVVNKKRVNFGQDLDSDGKNETANVLSQVTVEVFEDVTVPKGTFTNAAKVVQKTTITVFSSAGLGSQTVVGTQTVWFAPGIGPIRRTVLLQQDGQFLESSDEQLIDHYFKNFGAAQLYPSDGSNFLQTAIGDLNGDGRNDVALTADNPRGIPIAYQDAQGHLSPFISINVSSNLTSLHRIALGDLNNDGKVDLIATGACVSCGPGTQGRVVVHYQHPTNGSLLPGQLVSIGADFAASAAIGDINGDGRNDLVVVNLLGTLSIYYQVANGSLGPEVIYDKVQGDLTVEVHIADMDNDGDQDIVVQNFMTTQGQFSVIKQDSSVRPGVLSNSPKTYQIPGAFRTFALGDLNGDGLTDVAVSDYANSNVLIFFQNSTGTLQAPVALPPSAGVGIEISDVNQDGLNDLLSDTGNDVLVYLQGPDHSFKTPVLYRYQSQSFGGGGFYLHLTAGDITGDNKPDALVSHEGMGLFVLPNTIQ
;
A
#
# COMPACT_ATOMS: atom_id res chain seq x y z
N MET A 1 33.08 26.10 -4.59
CA MET A 1 31.73 26.71 -4.50
C MET A 1 30.63 25.80 -5.03
N ILE A 2 30.53 25.55 -6.35
CA ILE A 2 29.49 24.70 -6.97
C ILE A 2 29.32 23.37 -6.22
N THR A 3 30.40 22.67 -5.92
CA THR A 3 30.43 21.36 -5.25
C THR A 3 29.72 21.33 -3.88
N GLN A 4 29.96 22.32 -3.00
CA GLN A 4 29.27 22.43 -1.70
C GLN A 4 27.84 22.91 -1.84
N VAL A 5 27.58 23.78 -2.82
CA VAL A 5 26.22 24.23 -3.12
C VAL A 5 25.36 23.04 -3.53
N ARG A 6 25.87 22.10 -4.36
CA ARG A 6 25.11 20.91 -4.83
C ARG A 6 24.52 20.08 -3.69
N LYS A 7 25.22 19.94 -2.56
CA LYS A 7 24.81 19.04 -1.47
C LYS A 7 23.61 19.53 -0.65
N VAL A 8 23.27 20.81 -0.78
CA VAL A 8 22.13 21.45 -0.10
C VAL A 8 20.79 21.18 -0.81
N TRP A 9 20.81 20.66 -2.03
CA TRP A 9 19.67 20.70 -2.96
C TRP A 9 18.73 19.50 -2.91
N THR A 10 18.85 18.67 -1.90
CA THR A 10 18.27 17.33 -1.88
C THR A 10 17.02 17.26 -1.02
N ILE A 11 15.85 17.32 -1.66
CA ILE A 11 14.68 16.56 -1.19
C ILE A 11 14.82 15.12 -1.69
N ALA A 12 14.57 14.13 -0.85
CA ALA A 12 14.52 12.69 -1.15
C ALA A 12 15.22 12.22 -2.46
N ALA A 13 16.42 11.63 -2.30
CA ALA A 13 17.38 11.04 -3.28
C ALA A 13 18.71 11.83 -3.35
N THR A 14 19.66 11.52 -2.46
CA THR A 14 20.88 12.31 -2.23
C THR A 14 22.07 11.98 -3.11
N LEU A 15 22.49 12.99 -3.87
CA LEU A 15 23.70 12.97 -4.66
C LEU A 15 24.70 14.02 -4.16
N SER A 16 25.68 13.59 -3.34
CA SER A 16 26.84 14.40 -2.95
C SER A 16 28.05 14.14 -3.87
N PHE A 17 28.60 15.20 -4.49
CA PHE A 17 29.76 15.11 -5.41
C PHE A 17 31.04 15.72 -4.82
N THR A 18 32.20 15.26 -5.33
CA THR A 18 33.50 15.97 -5.25
C THR A 18 34.18 15.95 -6.62
N LEU A 19 34.51 17.10 -7.20
CA LEU A 19 35.42 17.21 -8.34
C LEU A 19 36.25 18.51 -8.24
N MET A 20 37.56 18.37 -8.40
CA MET A 20 38.54 19.45 -8.43
C MET A 20 38.58 20.07 -9.82
N LEU A 21 38.37 21.37 -9.93
CA LEU A 21 38.70 22.16 -11.12
C LEU A 21 39.54 23.37 -10.71
N THR A 22 40.78 23.39 -11.19
CA THR A 22 41.67 24.54 -11.22
C THR A 22 41.41 25.35 -12.49
N ALA A 23 41.10 26.64 -12.37
CA ALA A 23 41.37 27.62 -13.43
C ALA A 23 41.37 29.06 -12.90
N CYS A 24 42.15 29.87 -13.57
CA CYS A 24 42.73 31.15 -13.18
C CYS A 24 41.96 32.36 -13.76
N GLY A 25 41.95 33.49 -13.05
CA GLY A 25 42.19 34.84 -13.57
C GLY A 25 41.10 35.56 -14.38
N GLY A 26 40.76 36.79 -13.95
CA GLY A 26 40.10 37.80 -14.78
C GLY A 26 39.41 38.90 -13.97
N ASP A 27 40.10 40.03 -13.81
CA ASP A 27 39.65 41.30 -13.21
C ASP A 27 38.72 42.04 -14.19
N ASP A 28 37.67 42.74 -13.71
CA ASP A 28 37.13 43.96 -14.33
C ASP A 28 36.07 44.64 -13.44
N GLY A 29 36.33 45.91 -13.11
CA GLY A 29 35.49 46.75 -12.26
C GLY A 29 34.23 47.27 -12.95
N GLY A 30 33.09 47.16 -12.27
CA GLY A 30 31.81 47.76 -12.65
C GLY A 30 31.07 48.31 -11.43
N SER A 31 30.55 49.53 -11.54
CA SER A 31 29.87 50.27 -10.47
C SER A 31 28.56 49.61 -10.01
N PRO A 32 28.14 49.75 -8.75
CA PRO A 32 26.93 49.09 -8.23
C PRO A 32 25.65 49.67 -8.84
N PRO A 33 24.64 48.84 -9.16
CA PRO A 33 23.33 49.31 -9.63
C PRO A 33 22.55 50.00 -8.50
N PRO A 34 21.63 50.92 -8.83
CA PRO A 34 20.85 51.66 -7.85
C PRO A 34 19.91 50.72 -7.06
N PRO A 35 19.56 51.09 -5.81
CA PRO A 35 18.76 50.25 -4.94
C PRO A 35 17.37 49.98 -5.53
N PRO A 36 16.83 48.76 -5.32
CA PRO A 36 15.52 48.39 -5.84
C PRO A 36 14.42 49.26 -5.23
N SER A 37 13.43 49.59 -6.05
CA SER A 37 12.21 50.27 -5.64
C SER A 37 11.46 49.42 -4.60
N PRO A 38 10.74 50.05 -3.66
CA PRO A 38 9.94 49.32 -2.68
C PRO A 38 8.90 48.44 -3.40
N PRO A 39 8.69 47.19 -2.96
CA PRO A 39 7.75 46.29 -3.61
C PRO A 39 6.33 46.88 -3.56
N PRO A 40 5.53 46.71 -4.62
CA PRO A 40 4.12 47.11 -4.60
C PRO A 40 3.37 46.36 -3.49
N PRO A 41 2.27 46.93 -2.96
CA PRO A 41 1.46 46.25 -1.96
C PRO A 41 1.00 44.89 -2.47
N THR A 42 1.26 43.85 -1.68
CA THR A 42 0.95 42.46 -2.02
C THR A 42 -0.56 42.29 -2.16
N GLN A 43 -1.05 42.10 -3.39
CA GLN A 43 -2.46 41.80 -3.63
C GLN A 43 -2.76 40.37 -3.22
N ILE A 44 -3.86 40.16 -2.49
CA ILE A 44 -4.41 38.85 -2.16
C ILE A 44 -5.45 38.52 -3.23
N ILE A 45 -5.08 37.64 -4.15
CA ILE A 45 -5.95 37.13 -5.20
C ILE A 45 -6.25 35.67 -4.88
N VAL A 46 -7.53 35.32 -4.91
CA VAL A 46 -8.02 33.95 -4.83
C VAL A 46 -8.51 33.57 -6.21
N SER A 47 -8.03 32.44 -6.72
CA SER A 47 -8.42 31.92 -8.02
C SER A 47 -8.43 30.40 -8.00
N GLY A 48 -9.11 29.79 -8.96
CA GLY A 48 -9.14 28.34 -9.08
C GLY A 48 -9.88 27.90 -10.32
N THR A 49 -9.97 26.60 -10.48
CA THR A 49 -10.77 25.91 -11.49
C THR A 49 -12.16 25.58 -10.94
N VAL A 50 -13.11 25.31 -11.84
CA VAL A 50 -14.44 24.81 -11.47
C VAL A 50 -14.74 23.58 -12.32
N GLN A 51 -14.86 22.43 -11.65
CA GLN A 51 -15.05 21.12 -12.29
C GLN A 51 -16.20 20.35 -11.65
N ALA A 52 -17.03 19.71 -12.46
CA ALA A 52 -18.16 18.92 -11.98
C ALA A 52 -18.55 17.80 -12.95
N PRO A 53 -19.32 16.79 -12.50
CA PRO A 53 -20.05 15.92 -13.42
C PRO A 53 -20.97 16.75 -14.33
N ALA A 54 -21.07 16.39 -15.60
CA ALA A 54 -21.76 17.19 -16.62
C ALA A 54 -23.21 17.54 -16.22
N GLY A 55 -23.59 18.80 -16.43
CA GLY A 55 -24.96 19.28 -16.22
C GLY A 55 -25.38 19.54 -14.76
N GLN A 56 -24.51 19.31 -13.78
CA GLN A 56 -24.88 19.40 -12.36
C GLN A 56 -24.95 20.84 -11.83
N VAL A 57 -23.92 21.65 -12.07
CA VAL A 57 -23.81 23.04 -11.55
C VAL A 57 -23.97 24.12 -12.63
N ALA A 58 -24.02 23.72 -13.90
CA ALA A 58 -24.24 24.59 -15.05
C ALA A 58 -24.87 23.81 -16.21
N LEU A 59 -25.72 24.47 -17.02
CA LEU A 59 -26.32 23.87 -18.21
C LEU A 59 -25.23 23.59 -19.25
N PHE A 60 -24.89 22.31 -19.43
CA PHE A 60 -23.89 21.87 -20.39
C PHE A 60 -24.45 22.07 -21.81
N THR A 61 -23.81 22.94 -22.59
CA THR A 61 -24.07 23.04 -24.03
C THR A 61 -22.97 22.23 -24.71
N GLU A 62 -23.30 21.20 -25.50
CA GLU A 62 -22.27 20.29 -26.03
C GLU A 62 -21.15 21.03 -26.79
N PRO A 63 -19.87 20.68 -26.53
CA PRO A 63 -18.74 21.27 -27.24
C PRO A 63 -18.73 20.88 -28.72
N ARG A 64 -18.32 21.82 -29.58
CA ARG A 64 -18.27 21.60 -31.03
C ARG A 64 -17.14 20.61 -31.39
N LEU A 65 -17.23 19.98 -32.56
CA LEU A 65 -16.28 18.96 -33.05
C LEU A 65 -14.80 19.38 -32.94
N TRP A 66 -14.49 20.68 -33.10
CA TRP A 66 -13.12 21.20 -33.02
C TRP A 66 -12.63 21.45 -31.58
N GLU A 67 -13.52 21.73 -30.62
CA GLU A 67 -13.19 21.82 -29.18
C GLU A 67 -12.88 20.43 -28.60
N ARG A 68 -13.58 19.40 -29.10
CA ARG A 68 -13.28 17.99 -28.78
C ARG A 68 -11.90 17.52 -29.28
N ILE A 69 -11.39 18.10 -30.37
CA ILE A 69 -10.07 17.76 -30.94
C ILE A 69 -8.94 18.46 -30.16
N GLY A 70 -9.17 19.65 -29.59
CA GLY A 70 -8.19 20.37 -28.77
C GLY A 70 -7.86 19.68 -27.44
N ALA A 71 -8.87 19.08 -26.79
CA ALA A 71 -8.72 18.33 -25.53
C ALA A 71 -7.95 17.01 -25.66
N LEU A 72 -7.71 16.53 -26.89
CA LEU A 72 -6.88 15.34 -27.19
C LEU A 72 -5.38 15.66 -27.28
N VAL A 73 -4.99 16.95 -27.33
CA VAL A 73 -3.62 17.39 -27.64
C VAL A 73 -2.94 18.11 -26.46
N PHE A 74 -3.72 18.59 -25.48
CA PHE A 74 -3.22 19.18 -24.25
C PHE A 74 -3.82 18.44 -23.05
N PRO A 75 -3.03 17.77 -22.20
CA PRO A 75 -3.54 17.29 -20.93
C PRO A 75 -3.87 18.53 -20.08
N GLU A 76 -5.16 18.76 -19.83
CA GLU A 76 -5.56 19.61 -18.73
C GLU A 76 -5.06 18.93 -17.45
N ALA A 77 -4.33 19.66 -16.60
CA ALA A 77 -3.95 19.17 -15.29
C ALA A 77 -5.22 18.90 -14.47
N VAL A 78 -5.67 17.66 -14.45
CA VAL A 78 -6.84 17.19 -13.72
C VAL A 78 -6.46 15.89 -13.05
N ALA A 79 -6.28 15.94 -11.74
CA ALA A 79 -6.06 14.76 -10.91
C ALA A 79 -6.65 15.08 -9.54
N ALA A 80 -7.88 14.59 -9.35
CA ALA A 80 -8.59 14.53 -8.08
C ALA A 80 -9.69 13.46 -8.20
N LEU A 81 -10.36 13.43 -9.37
CA LEU A 81 -11.44 12.51 -9.66
C LEU A 81 -11.56 12.24 -11.17
N SER A 82 -11.46 10.99 -11.60
CA SER A 82 -11.69 10.65 -13.02
C SER A 82 -13.18 10.83 -13.37
N GLY A 83 -13.48 11.59 -14.44
CA GLY A 83 -14.85 11.76 -14.95
C GLY A 83 -15.54 13.09 -14.62
N VAL A 84 -14.87 14.04 -13.96
CA VAL A 84 -15.33 15.44 -13.89
C VAL A 84 -14.73 16.27 -15.04
N GLY A 85 -15.45 17.30 -15.49
CA GLY A 85 -14.99 18.20 -16.55
C GLY A 85 -15.18 19.67 -16.18
N PRO A 86 -14.51 20.60 -16.89
CA PRO A 86 -14.68 22.03 -16.65
C PRO A 86 -16.13 22.45 -16.90
N VAL A 87 -16.63 23.36 -16.05
CA VAL A 87 -17.97 23.93 -16.25
C VAL A 87 -17.96 24.98 -17.38
N PRO A 88 -19.10 25.21 -18.07
CA PRO A 88 -19.19 26.19 -19.14
C PRO A 88 -18.80 27.62 -18.72
N ASP A 89 -18.20 28.35 -19.64
CA ASP A 89 -17.92 29.78 -19.48
C ASP A 89 -19.20 30.58 -19.20
N GLY A 90 -19.08 31.62 -18.37
CA GLY A 90 -20.23 32.40 -17.91
C GLY A 90 -20.93 31.82 -16.69
N THR A 91 -20.58 30.61 -16.23
CA THR A 91 -21.12 30.03 -14.98
C THR A 91 -20.80 30.96 -13.79
N PRO A 92 -21.79 31.43 -13.02
CA PRO A 92 -21.57 32.38 -11.93
C PRO A 92 -20.91 31.69 -10.72
N VAL A 93 -19.83 32.29 -10.23
CA VAL A 93 -19.14 31.90 -9.00
C VAL A 93 -19.31 33.04 -7.98
N GLN A 94 -19.60 32.68 -6.74
CA GLN A 94 -19.87 33.64 -5.67
C GLN A 94 -18.83 33.52 -4.55
N LEU A 95 -18.31 34.65 -4.09
CA LEU A 95 -17.57 34.73 -2.84
C LEU A 95 -18.56 35.02 -1.71
N VAL A 96 -18.59 34.16 -0.69
CA VAL A 96 -19.65 34.16 0.33
C VAL A 96 -19.11 34.05 1.76
N ARG A 97 -19.91 34.51 2.72
CA ARG A 97 -19.82 34.12 4.13
C ARG A 97 -20.79 32.96 4.39
N ILE A 98 -20.31 31.90 5.04
CA ILE A 98 -21.16 30.79 5.47
C ILE A 98 -21.36 30.77 7.00
N GLU A 99 -22.50 30.27 7.45
CA GLU A 99 -22.83 30.07 8.86
C GLU A 99 -22.40 28.68 9.34
N ASP A 100 -22.44 28.44 10.67
CA ASP A 100 -22.15 27.14 11.27
C ASP A 100 -23.08 26.02 10.75
N ALA A 101 -24.29 26.38 10.32
CA ALA A 101 -25.24 25.47 9.66
C ALA A 101 -24.94 25.24 8.17
N GLY A 102 -23.92 25.90 7.60
CA GLY A 102 -23.54 25.81 6.19
C GLY A 102 -24.34 26.70 5.24
N ASN A 103 -25.35 27.43 5.73
CA ASN A 103 -26.12 28.38 4.94
C ASN A 103 -25.27 29.61 4.58
N VAL A 104 -25.57 30.27 3.46
CA VAL A 104 -24.89 31.51 3.09
C VAL A 104 -25.49 32.69 3.86
N ALA A 105 -24.68 33.30 4.73
CA ALA A 105 -25.01 34.52 5.45
C ALA A 105 -24.99 35.75 4.54
N ALA A 106 -24.00 35.84 3.65
CA ALA A 106 -23.83 36.98 2.74
C ALA A 106 -23.09 36.59 1.47
N THR A 107 -23.48 37.15 0.32
CA THR A 107 -22.67 37.15 -0.91
C THR A 107 -21.87 38.44 -0.98
N LEU A 108 -20.55 38.34 -0.96
CA LEU A 108 -19.62 39.46 -0.90
C LEU A 108 -19.24 39.96 -2.30
N ALA A 109 -19.06 39.04 -3.24
CA ALA A 109 -18.75 39.34 -4.63
C ALA A 109 -19.24 38.21 -5.55
N SER A 110 -19.31 38.47 -6.85
CA SER A 110 -19.59 37.46 -7.87
C SER A 110 -18.72 37.69 -9.09
N THR A 111 -18.31 36.59 -9.72
CA THR A 111 -17.57 36.55 -10.98
C THR A 111 -18.15 35.44 -11.84
N SER A 112 -17.60 35.23 -13.04
CA SER A 112 -18.01 34.14 -13.91
C SER A 112 -16.81 33.32 -14.35
N VAL A 113 -17.05 32.04 -14.63
CA VAL A 113 -16.03 31.14 -15.17
C VAL A 113 -15.58 31.59 -16.56
N THR A 114 -14.28 31.52 -16.83
CA THR A 114 -13.66 31.74 -18.14
C THR A 114 -12.51 30.74 -18.31
N ASN A 115 -12.55 29.93 -19.37
CA ASN A 115 -11.66 28.79 -19.58
C ASN A 115 -11.59 27.87 -18.35
N GLY A 116 -12.75 27.56 -17.77
CA GLY A 116 -12.85 26.70 -16.58
C GLY A 116 -12.32 27.31 -15.28
N ARG A 117 -11.90 28.59 -15.28
CA ARG A 117 -11.28 29.28 -14.13
C ARG A 117 -12.08 30.48 -13.64
N TYR A 118 -11.85 30.88 -12.39
CA TYR A 118 -12.42 32.08 -11.78
C TYR A 118 -11.38 32.81 -10.91
N SER A 119 -11.63 34.08 -10.58
CA SER A 119 -10.80 34.82 -9.61
C SER A 119 -11.55 35.93 -8.85
N PHE A 120 -11.08 36.22 -7.65
CA PHE A 120 -11.49 37.33 -6.79
C PHE A 120 -10.25 38.04 -6.23
N ASN A 121 -10.27 39.37 -6.21
CA ASN A 121 -9.23 40.17 -5.55
C ASN A 121 -9.71 40.55 -4.14
N LEU A 122 -9.28 39.81 -3.12
CA LEU A 122 -9.70 40.02 -1.74
C LEU A 122 -9.21 41.37 -1.20
N THR A 123 -8.02 41.83 -1.60
CA THR A 123 -7.50 43.15 -1.20
C THR A 123 -8.42 44.27 -1.68
N SER A 124 -8.95 44.17 -2.90
CA SER A 124 -9.90 45.15 -3.44
C SER A 124 -11.26 45.15 -2.72
N LEU A 125 -11.57 44.05 -2.03
CA LEU A 125 -12.79 43.86 -1.26
C LEU A 125 -12.59 44.11 0.24
N ASP A 126 -11.38 44.50 0.67
CA ASP A 126 -10.99 44.62 2.08
C ASP A 126 -11.24 43.33 2.89
N LEU A 127 -10.91 42.18 2.28
CA LEU A 127 -11.09 40.86 2.85
C LEU A 127 -9.74 40.16 3.05
N SER A 128 -9.68 39.32 4.08
CA SER A 128 -8.63 38.33 4.30
C SER A 128 -9.25 36.93 4.44
N PRO A 129 -8.48 35.86 4.13
CA PRO A 129 -8.88 34.49 4.42
C PRO A 129 -9.22 34.32 5.91
N VAL A 130 -10.41 33.77 6.19
CA VAL A 130 -10.88 33.40 7.52
C VAL A 130 -11.83 32.20 7.38
N SER A 131 -12.12 31.51 8.48
CA SER A 131 -12.74 30.19 8.46
C SER A 131 -14.17 30.11 7.91
N ASN A 132 -14.90 31.22 7.90
CA ASN A 132 -16.25 31.29 7.33
C ASN A 132 -16.29 31.93 5.92
N LEU A 133 -15.14 32.20 5.30
CA LEU A 133 -15.06 32.68 3.92
C LEU A 133 -15.00 31.48 2.97
N ALA A 134 -15.91 31.43 2.01
CA ALA A 134 -15.97 30.35 1.02
C ALA A 134 -16.26 30.91 -0.39
N VAL A 135 -15.87 30.17 -1.41
CA VAL A 135 -16.40 30.33 -2.76
C VAL A 135 -17.46 29.28 -3.00
N ARG A 136 -18.44 29.57 -3.85
CA ARG A 136 -19.43 28.57 -4.27
C ARG A 136 -19.88 28.75 -5.71
N VAL A 137 -20.35 27.64 -6.29
CA VAL A 137 -21.14 27.59 -7.52
C VAL A 137 -22.48 26.89 -7.23
N VAL A 138 -23.58 27.38 -7.81
CA VAL A 138 -24.93 26.85 -7.57
C VAL A 138 -25.69 26.74 -8.90
N ASN A 139 -26.37 25.62 -9.09
CA ASN A 139 -27.38 25.49 -10.15
C ASN A 139 -28.70 26.10 -9.68
N SER A 140 -29.17 27.15 -10.36
CA SER A 140 -30.43 27.82 -10.02
C SER A 140 -31.68 26.97 -10.26
N GLY A 141 -31.60 25.92 -11.08
CA GLY A 141 -32.72 25.03 -11.38
C GLY A 141 -32.81 23.81 -10.47
N THR A 142 -31.68 23.19 -10.11
CA THR A 142 -31.65 21.97 -9.28
C THR A 142 -31.30 22.22 -7.82
N GLY A 143 -30.74 23.38 -7.49
CA GLY A 143 -30.23 23.69 -6.15
C GLY A 143 -28.90 23.00 -5.81
N ALA A 144 -28.35 22.17 -6.71
CA ALA A 144 -27.05 21.55 -6.53
C ALA A 144 -25.96 22.62 -6.40
N GLN A 145 -25.04 22.44 -5.44
CA GLN A 145 -23.97 23.39 -5.18
C GLN A 145 -22.65 22.67 -4.87
N MET A 146 -21.55 23.38 -5.12
CA MET A 146 -20.23 23.03 -4.61
C MET A 146 -19.62 24.27 -3.97
N ARG A 147 -18.92 24.07 -2.86
CA ARG A 147 -18.23 25.10 -2.08
C ARG A 147 -16.78 24.71 -1.87
N ALA A 148 -15.97 25.71 -1.58
CA ALA A 148 -14.60 25.53 -1.11
C ALA A 148 -14.27 26.64 -0.12
N PHE A 149 -13.60 26.29 0.98
CA PHE A 149 -13.09 27.30 1.92
C PHE A 149 -12.01 28.14 1.24
N VAL A 150 -12.03 29.45 1.49
CA VAL A 150 -10.98 30.35 0.99
C VAL A 150 -9.79 30.29 1.94
N THR A 151 -8.87 29.38 1.66
CA THR A 151 -7.73 29.08 2.54
C THR A 151 -6.35 29.45 1.98
N GLY A 152 -6.32 29.90 0.72
CA GLY A 152 -5.11 30.31 0.03
C GLY A 152 -5.42 31.04 -1.28
N SER A 153 -4.39 31.23 -2.11
CA SER A 153 -4.52 31.86 -3.42
C SER A 153 -5.12 30.94 -4.48
N THR A 154 -5.01 29.63 -4.28
CA THR A 154 -5.58 28.58 -5.15
C THR A 154 -6.70 27.89 -4.40
N VAL A 155 -7.92 27.96 -4.95
CA VAL A 155 -9.13 27.39 -4.35
C VAL A 155 -9.97 26.76 -5.47
N ASP A 156 -9.79 25.48 -5.73
CA ASP A 156 -10.57 24.78 -6.75
C ASP A 156 -11.99 24.47 -6.23
N LEU A 157 -12.96 24.49 -7.14
CA LEU A 157 -14.36 24.16 -6.88
C LEU A 157 -14.73 22.86 -7.57
N ASP A 158 -14.84 21.80 -6.79
CA ASP A 158 -15.11 20.45 -7.26
C ASP A 158 -15.82 19.62 -6.16
N PRO A 159 -16.17 18.35 -6.41
CA PRO A 159 -16.77 17.50 -5.38
C PRO A 159 -15.87 17.24 -4.16
N ILE A 160 -14.55 17.34 -4.27
CA ILE A 160 -13.60 17.14 -3.17
C ILE A 160 -13.61 18.36 -2.26
N SER A 161 -13.56 19.57 -2.81
CA SER A 161 -13.65 20.81 -2.06
C SER A 161 -14.99 20.91 -1.33
N GLU A 162 -16.09 20.48 -1.97
CA GLU A 162 -17.42 20.41 -1.33
C GLU A 162 -17.45 19.36 -0.22
N THR A 163 -16.78 18.22 -0.41
CA THR A 163 -16.66 17.19 0.63
C THR A 163 -15.93 17.74 1.86
N ALA A 164 -14.81 18.45 1.67
CA ALA A 164 -14.08 19.08 2.76
C ALA A 164 -14.95 20.07 3.56
N VAL A 165 -15.76 20.89 2.87
CA VAL A 165 -16.74 21.78 3.52
C VAL A 165 -17.76 20.98 4.32
N ARG A 166 -18.30 19.89 3.77
CA ARG A 166 -19.31 19.06 4.46
C ARG A 166 -18.74 18.35 5.68
N LEU A 167 -17.52 17.82 5.61
CA LEU A 167 -16.85 17.18 6.75
C LEU A 167 -16.76 18.11 7.95
N VAL A 168 -16.36 19.37 7.73
CA VAL A 168 -16.28 20.40 8.79
C VAL A 168 -17.67 20.72 9.35
N LEU A 169 -18.65 20.96 8.49
CA LEU A 169 -20.02 21.30 8.91
C LEU A 169 -20.71 20.16 9.66
N GLU A 170 -20.50 18.92 9.23
CA GLU A 170 -21.01 17.73 9.91
C GLU A 170 -20.35 17.56 11.28
N ARG A 171 -19.05 17.82 11.37
CA ARG A 171 -18.35 17.79 12.67
C ARG A 171 -18.90 18.83 13.64
N ILE A 172 -19.19 20.04 13.15
CA ILE A 172 -19.87 21.09 13.91
C ILE A 172 -21.25 20.63 14.38
N ALA A 173 -22.06 20.07 13.47
CA ALA A 173 -23.41 19.59 13.78
C ALA A 173 -23.42 18.46 14.82
N LEU A 174 -22.41 17.60 14.82
CA LEU A 174 -22.25 16.50 15.77
C LEU A 174 -21.70 16.95 17.14
N THR A 175 -21.14 18.16 17.25
CA THR A 175 -20.44 18.62 18.44
C THR A 175 -21.07 19.92 18.98
N PRO A 176 -21.99 19.82 19.96
CA PRO A 176 -22.66 20.99 20.51
C PRO A 176 -21.68 22.06 21.03
N GLY A 177 -21.84 23.29 20.56
CA GLY A 177 -20.99 24.41 20.94
C GLY A 177 -19.74 24.59 20.07
N THR A 178 -19.49 23.70 19.11
CA THR A 178 -18.45 23.90 18.09
C THR A 178 -18.93 24.90 17.02
N THR A 179 -18.05 25.77 16.53
CA THR A 179 -18.37 26.77 15.48
C THR A 179 -17.24 26.84 14.44
N LEU A 180 -17.51 27.39 13.26
CA LEU A 180 -16.49 27.61 12.22
C LEU A 180 -15.32 28.46 12.72
N ASN A 181 -15.53 29.36 13.68
CA ASN A 181 -14.48 30.23 14.21
C ASN A 181 -13.43 29.50 15.05
N GLN A 182 -13.66 28.24 15.42
CA GLN A 182 -12.66 27.41 16.09
C GLN A 182 -11.64 26.82 15.11
N PHE A 183 -12.05 26.60 13.86
CA PHE A 183 -11.14 26.13 12.83
C PHE A 183 -10.29 27.30 12.32
N THR A 184 -8.99 27.10 12.27
CA THR A 184 -8.05 28.01 11.62
C THR A 184 -8.09 27.84 10.10
N VAL A 185 -7.63 28.85 9.37
CA VAL A 185 -7.49 28.78 7.91
C VAL A 185 -6.53 27.65 7.49
N THR A 186 -5.49 27.42 8.29
CA THR A 186 -4.53 26.32 8.12
C THR A 186 -5.22 24.96 8.24
N GLU A 187 -6.01 24.73 9.29
CA GLU A 187 -6.69 23.43 9.47
C GLU A 187 -7.71 23.17 8.37
N LEU A 188 -8.47 24.17 7.93
CA LEU A 188 -9.40 24.01 6.82
C LEU A 188 -8.68 23.68 5.50
N ARG A 189 -7.50 24.26 5.29
CA ARG A 189 -6.65 23.94 4.15
C ARG A 189 -6.17 22.50 4.24
N ASP A 190 -5.68 22.10 5.41
CA ASP A 190 -5.11 20.77 5.62
C ASP A 190 -6.20 19.69 5.52
N ILE A 191 -7.43 19.95 5.99
CA ILE A 191 -8.59 19.06 5.77
C ILE A 191 -8.87 18.91 4.26
N ALA A 192 -8.90 20.01 3.51
CA ALA A 192 -9.16 19.97 2.07
C ALA A 192 -8.03 19.25 1.30
N GLY A 193 -6.77 19.57 1.60
CA GLY A 193 -5.61 18.93 0.99
C GLY A 193 -5.51 17.44 1.30
N ALA A 194 -5.77 17.04 2.55
CA ALA A 194 -5.84 15.64 2.95
C ALA A 194 -6.99 14.90 2.27
N THR A 195 -8.17 15.51 2.18
CA THR A 195 -9.32 14.92 1.48
C THR A 195 -8.98 14.69 0.00
N ASN A 196 -8.31 15.65 -0.65
CA ASN A 196 -7.84 15.50 -2.02
C ASN A 196 -6.83 14.35 -2.17
N GLN A 197 -5.78 14.32 -1.34
CA GLN A 197 -4.77 13.26 -1.37
C GLN A 197 -5.36 11.87 -1.13
N LEU A 198 -6.35 11.74 -0.23
CA LEU A 198 -7.00 10.47 0.03
C LEU A 198 -7.82 10.00 -1.18
N ALA A 199 -8.59 10.90 -1.79
CA ALA A 199 -9.34 10.59 -3.00
C ALA A 199 -8.42 10.15 -4.14
N LEU A 200 -7.27 10.83 -4.28
CA LEU A 200 -6.23 10.51 -5.26
C LEU A 200 -5.58 9.15 -5.03
N ALA A 201 -5.20 8.87 -3.79
CA ALA A 201 -4.55 7.61 -3.41
C ALA A 201 -5.49 6.41 -3.59
N LYS A 202 -6.79 6.59 -3.34
CA LYS A 202 -7.82 5.57 -3.54
C LYS A 202 -8.37 5.54 -4.98
N GLN A 203 -7.82 6.34 -5.90
CA GLN A 203 -8.23 6.45 -7.30
C GLN A 203 -9.76 6.60 -7.46
N LEU A 204 -10.38 7.42 -6.61
CA LEU A 204 -11.82 7.58 -6.62
C LEU A 204 -12.30 8.19 -7.95
N THR A 205 -13.41 7.66 -8.46
CA THR A 205 -14.02 8.12 -9.71
C THR A 205 -15.28 8.94 -9.45
N ALA A 206 -15.65 9.77 -10.43
CA ALA A 206 -16.89 10.52 -10.38
C ALA A 206 -18.09 9.58 -10.39
N GLY A 207 -18.96 9.72 -9.39
CA GLY A 207 -20.29 9.12 -9.41
C GLY A 207 -21.19 9.79 -10.45
N VAL A 208 -22.42 9.26 -10.58
CA VAL A 208 -23.43 9.79 -11.52
C VAL A 208 -23.82 11.26 -11.27
N ASN A 209 -23.52 11.81 -10.09
CA ASN A 209 -23.76 13.19 -9.70
C ASN A 209 -22.84 13.60 -8.53
N ILE A 210 -22.91 14.89 -8.14
CA ILE A 210 -22.09 15.46 -7.04
C ILE A 210 -22.32 14.70 -5.72
N GLU A 211 -23.57 14.36 -5.39
CA GLU A 211 -23.90 13.69 -4.13
C GLU A 211 -23.32 12.27 -4.04
N ALA A 212 -23.40 11.49 -5.12
CA ALA A 212 -22.82 10.16 -5.20
C ALA A 212 -21.29 10.22 -5.03
N THR A 213 -20.64 11.18 -5.68
CA THR A 213 -19.21 11.43 -5.52
C THR A 213 -18.84 11.81 -4.09
N VAL A 214 -19.53 12.80 -3.51
CA VAL A 214 -19.30 13.25 -2.13
C VAL A 214 -19.47 12.09 -1.16
N SER A 215 -20.49 11.24 -1.36
CA SER A 215 -20.71 10.06 -0.54
C SER A 215 -19.54 9.08 -0.60
N ALA A 216 -19.00 8.81 -1.80
CA ALA A 216 -17.86 7.91 -1.97
C ALA A 216 -16.59 8.46 -1.26
N ILE A 217 -16.31 9.76 -1.42
CA ILE A 217 -15.17 10.41 -0.76
C ILE A 217 -15.35 10.37 0.77
N LYS A 218 -16.54 10.64 1.29
CA LYS A 218 -16.82 10.56 2.73
C LYS A 218 -16.63 9.16 3.30
N THR A 219 -17.02 8.12 2.56
CA THR A 219 -16.77 6.72 2.97
C THR A 219 -15.26 6.47 3.06
N ALA A 220 -14.48 6.93 2.08
CA ALA A 220 -13.02 6.82 2.15
C ALA A 220 -12.45 7.58 3.35
N VAL A 221 -12.90 8.82 3.60
CA VAL A 221 -12.47 9.62 4.76
C VAL A 221 -12.80 8.93 6.08
N ALA A 222 -13.99 8.31 6.20
CA ALA A 222 -14.38 7.59 7.41
C ALA A 222 -13.48 6.38 7.73
N SER A 223 -12.81 5.82 6.72
CA SER A 223 -11.84 4.73 6.89
C SER A 223 -10.41 5.20 7.22
N ASP A 224 -10.08 6.50 7.06
CA ASP A 224 -8.76 7.04 7.41
C ASP A 224 -8.78 7.66 8.82
N THR A 225 -8.18 6.95 9.78
CA THR A 225 -8.11 7.36 11.19
C THR A 225 -7.30 8.62 11.43
N ARG A 226 -6.32 8.94 10.55
CA ARG A 226 -5.49 10.15 10.68
C ARG A 226 -6.28 11.39 10.33
N LEU A 227 -7.00 11.36 9.19
CA LEU A 227 -7.83 12.47 8.77
C LEU A 227 -9.04 12.67 9.68
N THR A 228 -9.72 11.60 10.09
CA THR A 228 -10.85 11.70 11.04
C THR A 228 -10.39 12.21 12.41
N GLY A 229 -9.26 11.71 12.93
CA GLY A 229 -8.64 12.22 14.14
C GLY A 229 -8.27 13.70 14.04
N PHE A 230 -7.71 14.14 12.92
CA PHE A 230 -7.39 15.55 12.68
C PHE A 230 -8.64 16.46 12.68
N ILE A 231 -9.71 16.06 11.99
CA ILE A 231 -10.98 16.80 11.97
C ILE A 231 -11.57 16.93 13.39
N VAL A 232 -11.44 15.88 14.21
CA VAL A 232 -11.85 15.89 15.61
C VAL A 232 -11.01 16.88 16.43
N ALA A 233 -9.69 16.88 16.24
CA ALA A 233 -8.77 17.76 16.95
C ALA A 233 -8.96 19.25 16.56
N ALA A 234 -9.13 19.54 15.27
CA ALA A 234 -9.36 20.89 14.75
C ALA A 234 -10.70 21.51 15.19
N ALA A 235 -11.67 20.69 15.61
CA ALA A 235 -12.91 21.14 16.22
C ALA A 235 -12.75 21.54 17.71
N GLY A 236 -11.56 21.33 18.29
CA GLY A 236 -11.22 21.66 19.67
C GLY A 236 -10.82 23.13 19.86
N PRO A 237 -10.53 23.54 21.11
CA PRO A 237 -10.02 24.89 21.39
C PRO A 237 -8.53 25.00 21.02
N GLY A 238 -8.19 25.99 20.20
CA GLY A 238 -6.82 26.24 19.75
C GLY A 238 -6.47 25.46 18.48
N GLU A 239 -5.28 25.69 17.94
CA GLU A 239 -4.80 24.99 16.75
C GLU A 239 -4.44 23.54 17.10
N ALA A 240 -4.91 22.60 16.28
CA ALA A 240 -4.64 21.18 16.42
C ALA A 240 -3.12 20.91 16.42
N PRO A 241 -2.60 20.18 17.42
CA PRO A 241 -1.16 19.98 17.58
C PRO A 241 -0.55 19.00 16.55
N GLU A 242 -1.38 18.14 15.97
CA GLU A 242 -0.99 17.10 15.02
C GLU A 242 -1.74 17.36 13.71
N GLY A 243 -1.03 17.41 12.57
CA GLY A 243 -1.65 17.52 11.25
C GLY A 243 -2.23 16.17 10.78
N PRO A 244 -2.88 16.11 9.61
CA PRO A 244 -3.39 14.85 9.06
C PRO A 244 -2.27 13.91 8.55
N GLY A 245 -1.02 14.37 8.47
CA GLY A 245 0.13 13.56 8.04
C GLY A 245 0.20 13.30 6.54
N ASP A 246 1.03 12.33 6.16
CA ASP A 246 1.26 11.92 4.77
C ASP A 246 0.10 11.06 4.24
N ILE A 247 -1.01 11.72 3.95
CA ILE A 247 -2.19 11.10 3.37
C ILE A 247 -1.85 10.62 1.96
N GLY A 248 -2.14 9.35 1.66
CA GLY A 248 -1.73 8.71 0.41
C GLY A 248 -0.32 8.13 0.42
N ASN A 249 0.40 8.21 1.55
CA ASN A 249 1.71 7.57 1.77
C ASN A 249 2.72 7.88 0.64
N PHE A 250 2.86 9.17 0.28
CA PHE A 250 3.81 9.62 -0.75
C PHE A 250 5.28 9.43 -0.34
N PHE A 251 5.55 9.12 0.93
CA PHE A 251 6.89 8.87 1.46
C PHE A 251 6.91 7.53 2.21
N PRO A 252 6.94 6.38 1.51
CA PRO A 252 6.84 5.06 2.13
C PRO A 252 8.20 4.64 2.70
N LEU A 253 8.48 5.05 3.94
CA LEU A 253 9.76 4.88 4.63
C LEU A 253 9.85 3.57 5.44
N THR A 254 9.21 2.50 4.98
CA THR A 254 9.31 1.18 5.59
C THR A 254 10.63 0.52 5.21
N GLN A 255 11.34 -0.05 6.19
CA GLN A 255 12.63 -0.73 5.96
C GLN A 255 12.52 -1.77 4.84
N GLY A 256 13.52 -1.83 3.96
CA GLY A 256 13.57 -2.74 2.81
C GLY A 256 12.99 -2.16 1.52
N HIS A 257 12.16 -1.10 1.61
CA HIS A 257 11.66 -0.41 0.42
C HIS A 257 12.83 0.08 -0.42
N THR A 258 12.81 -0.27 -1.72
CA THR A 258 13.93 -0.02 -2.61
C THR A 258 13.46 0.56 -3.93
N TRP A 259 14.11 1.61 -4.42
CA TRP A 259 13.90 2.19 -5.74
C TRP A 259 15.17 2.07 -6.56
N GLN A 260 15.06 1.67 -7.82
CA GLN A 260 16.16 1.62 -8.76
C GLN A 260 15.93 2.61 -9.90
N PHE A 261 16.87 3.53 -10.06
CA PHE A 261 16.82 4.58 -11.07
C PHE A 261 17.94 4.42 -12.08
N GLN A 262 17.64 4.75 -13.33
CA GLN A 262 18.61 5.13 -14.35
C GLN A 262 18.46 6.61 -14.65
N GLY A 263 19.60 7.29 -14.82
CA GLY A 263 19.63 8.74 -14.95
C GLY A 263 20.81 9.24 -15.76
N THR A 264 20.75 10.53 -16.08
CA THR A 264 21.79 11.24 -16.84
C THR A 264 22.32 12.44 -16.07
N HIS A 265 23.59 12.74 -16.24
CA HIS A 265 24.24 13.92 -15.67
C HIS A 265 24.97 14.70 -16.77
N SER A 266 24.67 15.98 -16.91
CA SER A 266 25.27 16.88 -17.89
C SER A 266 25.80 18.15 -17.21
N GLU A 267 27.05 18.50 -17.49
CA GLU A 267 27.72 19.70 -17.00
C GLU A 267 28.29 20.50 -18.18
N THR A 268 28.18 21.83 -18.13
CA THR A 268 28.65 22.69 -19.21
C THR A 268 30.14 22.41 -19.53
N GLY A 269 30.43 22.00 -20.76
CA GLY A 269 31.79 21.67 -21.19
C GLY A 269 32.29 20.26 -20.82
N GLN A 270 31.43 19.41 -20.25
CA GLN A 270 31.72 18.00 -19.93
C GLN A 270 30.79 17.07 -20.72
N PRO A 271 31.21 15.81 -21.00
CA PRO A 271 30.33 14.83 -21.62
C PRO A 271 29.22 14.38 -20.66
N THR A 272 28.04 14.10 -21.20
CA THR A 272 26.93 13.52 -20.44
C THR A 272 27.29 12.12 -19.95
N VAL A 273 27.03 11.84 -18.66
CA VAL A 273 27.31 10.56 -18.01
C VAL A 273 25.98 9.86 -17.69
N GLN A 274 25.94 8.54 -17.89
CA GLN A 274 24.84 7.67 -17.47
C GLN A 274 25.17 7.03 -16.13
N PHE A 275 24.19 6.89 -15.24
CA PHE A 275 24.37 6.20 -13.97
C PHE A 275 23.16 5.33 -13.61
N SER A 276 23.42 4.34 -12.77
CA SER A 276 22.40 3.50 -12.15
C SER A 276 22.53 3.64 -10.64
N ASN A 277 21.39 3.81 -9.98
CA ASN A 277 21.36 4.08 -8.57
C ASN A 277 20.23 3.30 -7.89
N THR A 278 20.49 2.85 -6.68
CA THR A 278 19.51 2.15 -5.84
C THR A 278 19.38 2.89 -4.53
N MET A 279 18.16 3.32 -4.22
CA MET A 279 17.81 3.89 -2.93
C MET A 279 17.10 2.83 -2.10
N THR A 280 17.51 2.61 -0.87
CA THR A 280 16.95 1.58 0.01
C THR A 280 16.71 2.14 1.41
N VAL A 281 15.53 1.90 1.98
CA VAL A 281 15.28 2.19 3.40
C VAL A 281 15.99 1.14 4.26
N ASN A 282 17.05 1.52 4.96
CA ASN A 282 17.95 0.59 5.65
C ASN A 282 17.72 0.49 7.17
N GLY A 283 16.48 0.74 7.61
CA GLY A 283 16.08 0.68 9.02
C GLY A 283 16.16 2.05 9.70
N THR A 284 16.53 2.07 10.98
CA THR A 284 16.55 3.31 11.79
C THR A 284 17.84 3.44 12.60
N LYS A 285 18.25 4.68 12.90
CA LYS A 285 19.31 4.96 13.88
C LYS A 285 19.10 6.24 14.68
N PRO A 286 19.67 6.32 15.90
CA PRO A 286 19.66 7.55 16.68
C PRO A 286 20.60 8.60 16.07
N VAL A 287 20.08 9.81 15.86
CA VAL A 287 20.84 11.03 15.54
C VAL A 287 20.54 12.06 16.63
N GLY A 288 21.46 12.17 17.59
CA GLY A 288 21.21 12.91 18.82
C GLY A 288 20.08 12.26 19.63
N PRO A 289 19.05 13.01 20.07
CA PRO A 289 17.92 12.47 20.84
C PRO A 289 16.79 11.88 19.96
N VAL A 290 16.91 11.93 18.63
CA VAL A 290 15.85 11.54 17.69
C VAL A 290 16.22 10.24 17.00
N THR A 291 15.28 9.29 16.94
CA THR A 291 15.40 8.10 16.09
C THR A 291 14.97 8.46 14.66
N THR A 292 15.88 8.27 13.71
CA THR A 292 15.68 8.61 12.29
C THR A 292 15.64 7.35 11.44
N THR A 293 14.86 7.37 10.36
CA THR A 293 14.92 6.38 9.29
C THR A 293 16.15 6.63 8.42
N ILE A 294 16.85 5.56 8.09
CA ILE A 294 18.03 5.57 7.22
C ILE A 294 17.58 5.29 5.80
N LEU A 295 17.90 6.20 4.89
CA LEU A 295 17.81 5.97 3.45
C LEU A 295 19.23 5.84 2.91
N THR A 296 19.58 4.68 2.36
CA THR A 296 20.90 4.40 1.77
C THR A 296 20.80 4.51 0.26
N GLU A 297 21.74 5.23 -0.33
CA GLU A 297 21.92 5.36 -1.76
C GLU A 297 23.16 4.59 -2.19
N SER A 298 23.00 3.63 -3.10
CA SER A 298 24.04 2.64 -3.41
C SER A 298 25.24 3.21 -4.15
N ASN A 299 24.99 4.20 -5.01
CA ASN A 299 25.99 4.68 -5.95
C ASN A 299 25.66 6.09 -6.45
N PRO A 300 25.71 7.09 -5.57
CA PRO A 300 25.45 8.46 -5.96
C PRO A 300 26.41 8.88 -7.09
N LEU A 301 25.87 9.07 -8.30
CA LEU A 301 26.55 9.52 -9.52
C LEU A 301 27.79 8.72 -9.92
N ASN A 302 27.73 7.39 -9.77
CA ASN A 302 28.87 6.52 -10.04
C ASN A 302 30.11 6.77 -9.16
N SER A 303 29.93 7.30 -7.95
CA SER A 303 31.03 7.50 -6.99
C SER A 303 31.60 6.18 -6.45
N SER A 304 30.90 5.06 -6.60
CA SER A 304 31.16 3.75 -5.97
C SER A 304 31.11 3.75 -4.42
N VAL A 305 30.68 4.85 -3.81
CA VAL A 305 30.57 5.01 -2.35
C VAL A 305 29.13 5.24 -1.98
N ALA A 306 28.55 4.33 -1.19
CA ALA A 306 27.19 4.49 -0.69
C ALA A 306 27.08 5.64 0.31
N GLU A 307 25.96 6.36 0.29
CA GLU A 307 25.65 7.46 1.22
C GLU A 307 24.37 7.14 2.00
N GLU A 308 24.33 7.48 3.28
CA GLU A 308 23.12 7.39 4.10
C GLU A 308 22.56 8.78 4.41
N VAL A 309 21.24 8.90 4.40
CA VAL A 309 20.49 10.11 4.80
C VAL A 309 19.54 9.78 5.93
N TYR A 310 19.34 10.74 6.84
CA TYR A 310 18.60 10.54 8.08
C TYR A 310 17.31 11.34 8.07
N TYR A 311 16.19 10.64 8.09
CA TYR A 311 14.86 11.24 8.00
C TYR A 311 14.03 11.00 9.25
N LEU A 312 13.19 11.97 9.61
CA LEU A 312 12.07 11.76 10.52
C LEU A 312 10.79 12.16 9.78
N LYS A 313 9.86 11.23 9.64
CA LYS A 313 8.51 11.48 9.13
C LYS A 313 7.57 11.59 10.31
N ASP A 314 6.91 12.73 10.48
CA ASP A 314 5.87 12.96 11.49
C ASP A 314 4.57 13.46 10.82
N SER A 315 3.54 13.75 11.61
CA SER A 315 2.24 14.22 11.08
C SER A 315 2.30 15.62 10.44
N ARG A 316 3.43 16.34 10.57
CA ARG A 316 3.59 17.73 10.10
C ARG A 316 4.54 17.84 8.92
N GLY A 317 5.27 16.77 8.59
CA GLY A 317 6.16 16.76 7.45
C GLY A 317 7.25 15.69 7.49
N LEU A 318 8.12 15.78 6.48
CA LEU A 318 9.37 15.05 6.41
C LEU A 318 10.51 15.97 6.87
N TRP A 319 11.33 15.52 7.80
CA TRP A 319 12.45 16.27 8.37
C TRP A 319 13.77 15.61 8.01
N ASN A 320 14.75 16.42 7.59
CA ASN A 320 16.11 15.98 7.30
C ASN A 320 17.04 16.27 8.50
N TYR A 321 17.80 15.25 8.92
CA TYR A 321 18.73 15.26 10.04
C TYR A 321 20.21 15.13 9.63
N GLY A 322 20.49 15.12 8.33
CA GLY A 322 21.84 15.08 7.77
C GLY A 322 22.12 13.79 7.01
N SER A 323 23.39 13.61 6.65
CA SER A 323 23.87 12.43 5.92
C SER A 323 25.16 11.86 6.53
N SER A 324 25.63 10.73 5.98
CA SER A 324 26.92 10.13 6.32
C SER A 324 28.10 10.78 5.60
N ASP A 325 27.87 11.72 4.67
CA ASP A 325 28.94 12.37 3.92
C ASP A 325 29.69 13.40 4.78
N SER A 326 30.83 12.96 5.32
CA SER A 326 31.74 13.82 6.10
C SER A 326 32.32 15.02 5.33
N SER A 327 32.23 15.05 4.00
CA SER A 327 32.68 16.16 3.17
C SER A 327 31.60 17.21 2.90
N ASP A 328 30.37 17.01 3.38
CA ASP A 328 29.28 17.99 3.31
C ASP A 328 29.25 18.91 4.55
N SER A 329 30.00 20.00 4.46
CA SER A 329 30.07 20.98 5.53
C SER A 329 28.90 21.96 5.55
N LEU A 330 28.23 22.19 4.41
CA LEU A 330 27.15 23.19 4.35
C LEU A 330 25.83 22.60 4.87
N SER A 331 25.40 21.44 4.37
CA SER A 331 24.10 20.87 4.75
C SER A 331 24.08 20.40 6.21
N SER A 332 25.23 19.94 6.73
CA SER A 332 25.39 19.61 8.16
C SER A 332 25.17 20.82 9.08
N ASN A 333 25.37 22.05 8.60
CA ASN A 333 25.05 23.29 9.32
C ASN A 333 23.59 23.75 9.13
N LEU A 334 22.84 23.13 8.21
CA LEU A 334 21.43 23.44 7.95
C LEU A 334 20.48 22.55 8.76
N VAL A 335 20.89 21.34 9.12
CA VAL A 335 20.04 20.38 9.82
C VAL A 335 19.84 20.70 11.33
N PRO A 336 18.71 20.27 11.93
CA PRO A 336 17.54 19.72 11.25
C PRO A 336 16.72 20.81 10.53
N TYR A 337 16.11 20.46 9.41
CA TYR A 337 15.11 21.30 8.73
C TYR A 337 14.02 20.42 8.12
N ARG A 338 12.86 21.02 7.84
CA ARG A 338 11.72 20.31 7.25
C ARG A 338 11.88 20.31 5.74
N GLU A 339 11.88 19.16 5.08
CA GLU A 339 11.94 19.08 3.62
C GLU A 339 10.59 19.36 2.97
N VAL A 340 9.52 18.77 3.50
CA VAL A 340 8.17 18.92 2.95
C VAL A 340 7.16 18.98 4.09
N LEU A 341 6.09 19.76 3.92
CA LEU A 341 5.00 19.86 4.89
C LEU A 341 3.89 18.88 4.54
N PHE A 342 3.25 18.34 5.57
CA PHE A 342 2.04 17.54 5.42
C PHE A 342 0.80 18.28 5.90
N PRO A 343 -0.35 18.08 5.22
CA PRO A 343 -0.50 17.32 3.97
C PRO A 343 0.12 18.10 2.79
N LEU A 344 0.37 17.42 1.66
CA LEU A 344 0.88 18.04 0.41
C LEU A 344 -0.12 19.01 -0.24
N ASN A 345 -0.24 20.22 0.32
CA ASN A 345 -1.20 21.22 -0.14
C ASN A 345 -0.78 21.84 -1.50
N LEU A 346 -1.67 21.72 -2.49
CA LEU A 346 -1.48 22.24 -3.85
C LEU A 346 -1.28 23.76 -3.87
N GLY A 347 -0.28 24.22 -4.62
CA GLY A 347 0.01 25.64 -4.85
C GLY A 347 0.59 26.39 -3.65
N VAL A 348 0.88 25.72 -2.53
CA VAL A 348 1.46 26.35 -1.34
C VAL A 348 2.98 26.34 -1.44
N THR A 349 3.58 27.53 -1.50
CA THR A 349 5.02 27.70 -1.35
C THR A 349 5.37 27.91 0.12
N THR A 350 6.19 27.03 0.68
CA THR A 350 6.65 27.11 2.07
C THR A 350 8.16 27.30 2.15
N GLU A 351 8.59 28.21 3.02
CA GLU A 351 10.00 28.36 3.37
C GLU A 351 10.43 27.21 4.31
N VAL A 352 11.38 26.41 3.84
CA VAL A 352 11.88 25.22 4.56
C VAL A 352 13.27 25.44 5.17
N VAL A 353 14.05 26.37 4.61
CA VAL A 353 15.34 26.83 5.15
C VAL A 353 15.44 28.34 4.96
N ASN A 354 15.83 29.06 6.01
CA ASN A 354 16.21 30.47 5.94
C ASN A 354 17.26 30.78 6.99
N LYS A 355 18.49 30.36 6.70
CA LYS A 355 19.65 30.57 7.59
C LYS A 355 20.57 31.61 6.98
N LYS A 356 21.09 32.50 7.83
CA LYS A 356 22.00 33.57 7.43
C LYS A 356 23.36 33.37 8.10
N ARG A 357 24.43 33.71 7.38
CA ARG A 357 25.82 33.63 7.82
C ARG A 357 26.21 32.25 8.37
N VAL A 358 25.72 31.17 7.76
CA VAL A 358 26.17 29.81 8.10
C VAL A 358 27.59 29.59 7.61
N ASN A 359 28.38 28.78 8.31
CA ASN A 359 29.74 28.44 7.88
C ASN A 359 29.67 27.64 6.57
N PHE A 360 30.32 28.12 5.51
CA PHE A 360 30.36 27.47 4.21
C PHE A 360 31.36 26.29 4.17
N GLY A 361 32.26 26.20 5.15
CA GLY A 361 33.16 25.07 5.36
C GLY A 361 34.40 25.04 4.47
N GLN A 362 34.49 25.94 3.48
CA GLN A 362 35.66 26.12 2.62
C GLN A 362 36.19 27.54 2.80
N ASP A 363 37.49 27.71 2.53
CA ASP A 363 38.20 28.99 2.37
C ASP A 363 38.50 29.14 0.87
N LEU A 364 37.58 29.82 0.17
CA LEU A 364 37.59 30.04 -1.27
C LEU A 364 38.50 31.21 -1.65
N ASP A 365 38.70 32.19 -0.76
CA ASP A 365 39.57 33.35 -0.99
C ASP A 365 40.99 33.19 -0.43
N SER A 366 41.29 32.06 0.22
CA SER A 366 42.60 31.69 0.77
C SER A 366 43.11 32.65 1.85
N ASP A 367 42.21 33.30 2.60
CA ASP A 367 42.56 34.20 3.71
C ASP A 367 42.75 33.47 5.07
N GLY A 368 42.60 32.14 5.06
CA GLY A 368 42.71 31.28 6.23
C GLY A 368 41.42 31.20 7.05
N LYS A 369 40.30 31.74 6.56
CA LYS A 369 38.98 31.63 7.18
C LYS A 369 37.97 31.08 6.20
N ASN A 370 37.04 30.29 6.72
CA ASN A 370 35.96 29.81 5.89
C ASN A 370 35.00 30.94 5.51
N GLU A 371 34.44 30.90 4.31
CA GLU A 371 33.35 31.80 3.93
C GLU A 371 32.06 31.54 4.72
N THR A 372 31.15 32.50 4.62
CA THR A 372 29.79 32.36 5.16
C THR A 372 28.75 32.36 4.05
N ALA A 373 27.62 31.70 4.26
CA ALA A 373 26.53 31.66 3.30
C ALA A 373 25.19 32.08 3.92
N ASN A 374 24.34 32.70 3.11
CA ASN A 374 22.90 32.75 3.35
C ASN A 374 22.24 31.68 2.49
N VAL A 375 21.37 30.88 3.09
CA VAL A 375 20.63 29.81 2.43
C VAL A 375 19.13 30.05 2.64
N LEU A 376 18.42 30.28 1.55
CA LEU A 376 16.95 30.35 1.49
C LEU A 376 16.45 29.19 0.63
N SER A 377 15.61 28.31 1.17
CA SER A 377 14.99 27.21 0.42
C SER A 377 13.48 27.25 0.58
N GLN A 378 12.77 27.09 -0.54
CA GLN A 378 11.32 27.12 -0.63
C GLN A 378 10.82 25.90 -1.40
N VAL A 379 9.73 25.30 -0.92
CA VAL A 379 9.13 24.10 -1.49
C VAL A 379 7.69 24.37 -1.88
N THR A 380 7.28 23.90 -3.06
CA THR A 380 5.94 24.04 -3.60
C THR A 380 5.46 22.71 -4.15
N VAL A 381 4.24 22.31 -3.79
CA VAL A 381 3.52 21.24 -4.51
C VAL A 381 2.82 21.90 -5.68
N GLU A 382 3.34 21.75 -6.90
CA GLU A 382 2.85 22.49 -8.06
C GLU A 382 1.57 21.92 -8.64
N VAL A 383 1.51 20.59 -8.76
CA VAL A 383 0.41 19.86 -9.41
C VAL A 383 0.43 18.40 -8.98
N PHE A 384 -0.72 17.74 -9.08
CA PHE A 384 -0.82 16.28 -9.12
C PHE A 384 -1.04 15.89 -10.58
N GLU A 385 -0.20 15.00 -11.13
CA GLU A 385 -0.27 14.64 -12.55
C GLU A 385 0.13 13.18 -12.79
N ASP A 386 -0.33 12.61 -13.90
CA ASP A 386 0.09 11.28 -14.32
C ASP A 386 1.51 11.34 -14.90
N VAL A 387 2.35 10.40 -14.48
CA VAL A 387 3.76 10.35 -14.87
C VAL A 387 4.11 8.98 -15.41
N THR A 388 4.53 8.94 -16.67
CA THR A 388 5.04 7.72 -17.31
C THR A 388 6.56 7.65 -17.20
N VAL A 389 7.06 6.51 -16.71
CA VAL A 389 8.47 6.11 -16.64
C VAL A 389 8.61 4.68 -17.18
N PRO A 390 9.81 4.12 -17.37
CA PRO A 390 9.96 2.77 -17.92
C PRO A 390 9.22 1.67 -17.16
N LYS A 391 9.06 1.82 -15.84
CA LYS A 391 8.28 0.88 -15.00
C LYS A 391 6.76 0.94 -15.23
N GLY A 392 6.24 2.00 -15.85
CA GLY A 392 4.81 2.16 -16.11
C GLY A 392 4.32 3.60 -15.96
N THR A 393 3.00 3.76 -16.00
CA THR A 393 2.34 5.05 -15.73
C THR A 393 1.83 5.06 -14.31
N PHE A 394 2.28 6.04 -13.54
CA PHE A 394 1.84 6.28 -12.17
C PHE A 394 0.88 7.45 -12.17
N THR A 395 -0.34 7.21 -11.69
CA THR A 395 -1.39 8.22 -11.68
C THR A 395 -1.25 9.16 -10.48
N ASN A 396 -1.62 10.42 -10.66
CA ASN A 396 -1.76 11.40 -9.56
C ASN A 396 -0.47 11.63 -8.73
N ALA A 397 0.69 11.60 -9.37
CA ALA A 397 1.95 11.86 -8.68
C ALA A 397 2.06 13.34 -8.29
N ALA A 398 2.44 13.60 -7.04
CA ALA A 398 2.70 14.94 -6.53
C ALA A 398 4.01 15.49 -7.10
N LYS A 399 3.92 16.53 -7.93
CA LYS A 399 5.09 17.28 -8.41
C LYS A 399 5.53 18.28 -7.36
N VAL A 400 6.60 17.95 -6.64
CA VAL A 400 7.18 18.78 -5.59
C VAL A 400 8.42 19.50 -6.13
N VAL A 401 8.35 20.82 -6.17
CA VAL A 401 9.43 21.69 -6.65
C VAL A 401 10.07 22.41 -5.47
N GLN A 402 11.39 22.28 -5.35
CA GLN A 402 12.21 23.00 -4.39
C GLN A 402 13.13 23.98 -5.10
N LYS A 403 13.06 25.23 -4.67
CA LYS A 403 13.95 26.30 -5.11
C LYS A 403 14.73 26.83 -3.91
N THR A 404 16.04 26.76 -3.99
CA THR A 404 17.00 27.24 -3.00
C THR A 404 17.84 28.38 -3.59
N THR A 405 18.37 29.24 -2.75
CA THR A 405 19.24 30.33 -3.15
C THR A 405 20.34 30.37 -2.12
N ILE A 406 21.56 30.21 -2.59
CA ILE A 406 22.75 30.23 -1.74
C ILE A 406 23.59 31.42 -2.15
N THR A 407 23.73 32.38 -1.25
CA THR A 407 24.62 33.53 -1.42
C THR A 407 25.82 33.37 -0.49
N VAL A 408 27.00 33.16 -1.06
CA VAL A 408 28.27 33.00 -0.34
C VAL A 408 28.99 34.34 -0.28
N PHE A 409 29.52 34.68 0.90
CA PHE A 409 30.22 35.93 1.20
C PHE A 409 31.68 35.65 1.52
N SER A 410 32.59 36.34 0.82
CA SER A 410 34.04 36.28 1.06
C SER A 410 34.40 36.78 2.47
N SER A 411 35.30 36.08 3.15
CA SER A 411 35.89 36.47 4.44
C SER A 411 36.84 37.67 4.31
N ALA A 412 37.52 37.78 3.16
CA ALA A 412 38.41 38.89 2.82
C ALA A 412 37.69 40.17 2.33
N GLY A 413 36.35 40.14 2.20
CA GLY A 413 35.55 41.30 1.76
C GLY A 413 35.53 41.52 0.25
N LEU A 414 35.80 40.48 -0.54
CA LEU A 414 35.85 40.52 -2.01
C LEU A 414 34.45 40.53 -2.68
N GLY A 415 33.37 40.56 -1.89
CA GLY A 415 31.98 40.56 -2.37
C GLY A 415 31.25 39.25 -2.08
N SER A 416 30.19 38.98 -2.84
CA SER A 416 29.35 37.79 -2.70
C SER A 416 28.99 37.16 -4.04
N GLN A 417 28.82 35.85 -4.05
CA GLN A 417 28.40 35.06 -5.20
C GLN A 417 27.09 34.34 -4.91
N THR A 418 26.17 34.29 -5.88
CA THR A 418 24.85 33.66 -5.69
C THR A 418 24.65 32.51 -6.66
N VAL A 419 24.19 31.38 -6.14
CA VAL A 419 23.77 30.23 -6.94
C VAL A 419 22.30 29.95 -6.68
N VAL A 420 21.57 29.75 -7.76
CA VAL A 420 20.17 29.32 -7.73
C VAL A 420 20.09 27.95 -8.38
N GLY A 421 19.28 27.11 -7.78
CA GLY A 421 18.97 25.78 -8.26
C GLY A 421 17.47 25.52 -8.19
N THR A 422 17.05 24.46 -8.84
CA THR A 422 15.68 23.97 -8.77
C THR A 422 15.72 22.47 -8.83
N GLN A 423 15.16 21.83 -7.82
CA GLN A 423 14.92 20.40 -7.83
C GLN A 423 13.42 20.15 -8.00
N THR A 424 13.06 19.21 -8.87
CA THR A 424 11.69 18.70 -8.99
C THR A 424 11.70 17.21 -8.74
N VAL A 425 10.80 16.73 -7.89
CA VAL A 425 10.59 15.30 -7.65
C VAL A 425 9.11 15.00 -7.81
N TRP A 426 8.78 13.91 -8.50
CA TRP A 426 7.43 13.39 -8.58
C TRP A 426 7.30 12.23 -7.62
N PHE A 427 6.37 12.34 -6.68
CA PHE A 427 6.06 11.29 -5.71
C PHE A 427 4.72 10.66 -6.07
N ALA A 428 4.70 9.36 -6.35
CA ALA A 428 3.44 8.65 -6.53
C ALA A 428 2.87 8.17 -5.18
N PRO A 429 1.55 8.22 -4.98
CA PRO A 429 0.90 7.69 -3.78
C PRO A 429 1.31 6.23 -3.54
N GLY A 430 1.66 5.88 -2.31
CA GLY A 430 2.11 4.55 -1.92
C GLY A 430 3.52 4.17 -2.42
N ILE A 431 3.96 4.70 -3.57
CA ILE A 431 5.22 4.33 -4.25
C ILE A 431 6.42 5.18 -3.80
N GLY A 432 6.25 6.48 -3.57
CA GLY A 432 7.38 7.37 -3.34
C GLY A 432 7.96 7.97 -4.63
N PRO A 433 9.26 8.32 -4.67
CA PRO A 433 9.84 9.00 -5.81
C PRO A 433 9.84 8.11 -7.06
N ILE A 434 9.29 8.64 -8.15
CA ILE A 434 9.23 7.94 -9.45
C ILE A 434 10.06 8.65 -10.52
N ARG A 435 10.32 9.94 -10.35
CA ARG A 435 11.11 10.77 -11.27
C ARG A 435 11.72 11.94 -10.51
N ARG A 436 12.93 12.35 -10.89
CA ARG A 436 13.57 13.57 -10.37
C ARG A 436 14.36 14.33 -11.42
N THR A 437 14.38 15.66 -11.30
CA THR A 437 15.23 16.56 -12.08
C THR A 437 15.87 17.61 -11.17
N VAL A 438 17.13 17.96 -11.46
CA VAL A 438 17.89 19.00 -10.76
C VAL A 438 18.55 19.91 -11.79
N LEU A 439 18.32 21.20 -11.65
CA LEU A 439 18.91 22.25 -12.47
C LEU A 439 19.65 23.23 -11.56
N LEU A 440 20.92 23.52 -11.84
CA LEU A 440 21.70 24.55 -11.15
C LEU A 440 22.20 25.58 -12.15
N GLN A 441 22.11 26.86 -11.78
CA GLN A 441 22.52 27.98 -12.61
C GLN A 441 23.41 28.95 -11.83
N GLN A 442 24.56 29.28 -12.43
CA GLN A 442 25.47 30.33 -11.94
C GLN A 442 26.12 31.05 -13.14
N ASP A 443 25.91 32.36 -13.28
CA ASP A 443 26.60 33.23 -14.26
C ASP A 443 26.72 32.69 -15.70
N GLY A 444 25.66 32.02 -16.20
CA GLY A 444 25.61 31.44 -17.55
C GLY A 444 26.20 30.04 -17.68
N GLN A 445 26.76 29.46 -16.61
CA GLN A 445 27.08 28.04 -16.51
C GLN A 445 25.89 27.25 -15.95
N PHE A 446 25.63 26.08 -16.55
CA PHE A 446 24.53 25.18 -16.18
C PHE A 446 25.03 23.80 -15.79
N LEU A 447 24.31 23.23 -14.84
CA LEU A 447 24.43 21.84 -14.44
C LEU A 447 23.03 21.24 -14.41
N GLU A 448 22.88 20.10 -15.06
CA GLU A 448 21.62 19.38 -15.13
C GLU A 448 21.87 17.92 -14.76
N SER A 449 21.09 17.40 -13.81
CA SER A 449 21.04 15.96 -13.54
C SER A 449 19.58 15.52 -13.47
N SER A 450 19.29 14.36 -14.04
CA SER A 450 17.95 13.82 -14.08
C SER A 450 17.95 12.33 -13.77
N ASP A 451 17.06 11.93 -12.87
CA ASP A 451 16.72 10.54 -12.55
C ASP A 451 15.38 10.26 -13.25
N GLU A 452 15.41 10.14 -14.58
CA GLU A 452 14.16 10.10 -15.39
C GLU A 452 13.54 8.72 -15.52
N GLN A 453 14.20 7.68 -15.02
CA GLN A 453 13.80 6.31 -15.28
C GLN A 453 13.82 5.49 -14.01
N LEU A 454 12.69 5.45 -13.28
CA LEU A 454 12.44 4.34 -12.38
C LEU A 454 12.42 3.05 -13.21
N ILE A 455 13.42 2.21 -12.99
CA ILE A 455 13.57 0.91 -13.65
C ILE A 455 12.91 -0.17 -12.80
N ASP A 456 13.02 -0.05 -11.47
CA ASP A 456 12.38 -0.99 -10.57
C ASP A 456 12.04 -0.39 -9.21
N HIS A 457 11.04 -0.96 -8.55
CA HIS A 457 10.67 -0.61 -7.19
C HIS A 457 10.20 -1.86 -6.44
N TYR A 458 10.72 -2.04 -5.23
CA TYR A 458 10.46 -3.19 -4.37
C TYR A 458 9.84 -2.72 -3.07
N PHE A 459 8.63 -3.19 -2.80
CA PHE A 459 7.97 -3.01 -1.52
C PHE A 459 8.35 -4.11 -0.55
N LYS A 460 8.52 -3.72 0.71
CA LYS A 460 8.53 -4.65 1.82
C LYS A 460 7.13 -4.61 2.42
N ASN A 461 6.27 -5.46 1.89
CA ASN A 461 4.86 -5.59 2.26
C ASN A 461 4.72 -6.05 3.71
N PHE A 462 5.56 -6.95 4.19
CA PHE A 462 5.54 -7.42 5.56
C PHE A 462 6.59 -6.76 6.48
N GLY A 463 6.20 -6.50 7.72
CA GLY A 463 7.03 -5.99 8.81
C GLY A 463 8.05 -7.01 9.33
N ALA A 464 8.51 -6.81 10.56
CA ALA A 464 9.37 -7.79 11.23
C ALA A 464 8.53 -8.97 11.71
N ALA A 465 9.03 -10.20 11.55
CA ALA A 465 8.36 -11.39 12.04
C ALA A 465 8.23 -11.36 13.57
N GLN A 466 7.06 -11.72 14.07
CA GLN A 466 6.71 -11.86 15.48
C GLN A 466 6.56 -13.35 15.80
N LEU A 467 7.23 -13.82 16.86
CA LEU A 467 7.15 -15.23 17.28
C LEU A 467 6.13 -15.39 18.41
N TYR A 468 5.15 -16.25 18.18
CA TYR A 468 4.23 -16.79 19.17
C TYR A 468 4.70 -18.19 19.57
N PRO A 469 5.37 -18.34 20.72
CA PRO A 469 6.05 -19.57 21.07
C PRO A 469 5.06 -20.71 21.34
N SER A 470 5.39 -21.93 20.91
CA SER A 470 4.66 -23.13 21.34
C SER A 470 5.03 -23.53 22.77
N ASP A 471 4.28 -24.46 23.35
CA ASP A 471 4.60 -25.10 24.63
C ASP A 471 5.69 -26.18 24.51
N GLY A 472 6.49 -26.14 23.44
CA GLY A 472 7.45 -27.17 23.01
C GLY A 472 6.87 -28.21 22.06
N SER A 473 5.59 -28.07 21.65
CA SER A 473 4.97 -28.86 20.60
C SER A 473 5.36 -28.39 19.20
N ASN A 474 5.26 -29.30 18.23
CA ASN A 474 5.47 -29.00 16.81
C ASN A 474 4.13 -28.64 16.18
N PHE A 475 4.00 -27.39 15.73
CA PHE A 475 2.85 -26.95 14.96
C PHE A 475 3.00 -27.41 13.51
N LEU A 476 1.96 -28.02 12.96
CA LEU A 476 2.00 -28.71 11.66
C LEU A 476 1.20 -27.99 10.57
N GLN A 477 0.01 -27.49 10.90
CA GLN A 477 -0.87 -26.78 9.97
C GLN A 477 -1.59 -25.67 10.72
N THR A 478 -1.85 -24.56 10.02
CA THR A 478 -2.62 -23.39 10.48
C THR A 478 -3.90 -23.27 9.69
N ALA A 479 -4.96 -22.79 10.35
CA ALA A 479 -6.14 -22.25 9.69
C ALA A 479 -6.57 -20.96 10.38
N ILE A 480 -7.14 -20.04 9.59
CA ILE A 480 -7.56 -18.71 10.02
C ILE A 480 -9.07 -18.58 9.85
N GLY A 481 -9.77 -18.10 10.87
CA GLY A 481 -11.19 -17.80 10.81
C GLY A 481 -11.75 -17.38 12.17
N ASP A 482 -12.94 -16.79 12.21
CA ASP A 482 -13.59 -16.40 13.46
C ASP A 482 -14.05 -17.63 14.24
N LEU A 483 -13.34 -18.00 15.31
CA LEU A 483 -13.56 -19.22 16.10
C LEU A 483 -14.35 -18.95 17.39
N ASN A 484 -14.69 -17.68 17.65
CA ASN A 484 -15.39 -17.28 18.85
C ASN A 484 -16.64 -16.40 18.60
N GLY A 485 -16.92 -16.06 17.35
CA GLY A 485 -18.08 -15.30 16.88
C GLY A 485 -18.00 -13.80 17.14
N ASP A 486 -16.81 -13.23 17.28
CA ASP A 486 -16.61 -11.80 17.54
C ASP A 486 -16.36 -10.96 16.27
N GLY A 487 -16.41 -11.59 15.10
CA GLY A 487 -16.20 -10.99 13.79
C GLY A 487 -14.74 -10.74 13.43
N ARG A 488 -13.79 -11.23 14.23
CA ARG A 488 -12.34 -11.16 13.96
C ARG A 488 -11.79 -12.53 13.63
N ASN A 489 -10.69 -12.56 12.90
CA ASN A 489 -10.02 -13.81 12.56
C ASN A 489 -9.19 -14.31 13.75
N ASP A 490 -9.34 -15.58 14.07
CA ASP A 490 -8.56 -16.30 15.05
C ASP A 490 -7.64 -17.32 14.34
N VAL A 491 -6.67 -17.88 15.06
CA VAL A 491 -5.78 -18.94 14.55
C VAL A 491 -6.06 -20.24 15.26
N ALA A 492 -6.27 -21.31 14.50
CA ALA A 492 -6.21 -22.68 15.00
C ALA A 492 -5.09 -23.47 14.34
N LEU A 493 -4.48 -24.38 15.10
CA LEU A 493 -3.36 -25.20 14.67
C LEU A 493 -3.58 -26.68 14.94
N THR A 494 -2.93 -27.54 14.14
CA THR A 494 -2.67 -28.92 14.54
C THR A 494 -1.27 -29.04 15.14
N ALA A 495 -1.12 -29.90 16.15
CA ALA A 495 0.16 -30.16 16.79
C ALA A 495 0.41 -31.67 16.99
N ASP A 496 1.68 -32.06 17.12
CA ASP A 496 2.11 -33.45 17.33
C ASP A 496 1.92 -33.98 18.77
N ASN A 497 1.52 -33.11 19.70
CA ASN A 497 1.29 -33.43 21.10
C ASN A 497 -0.21 -33.76 21.35
N PRO A 498 -0.58 -34.82 22.10
CA PRO A 498 -1.97 -35.19 22.40
C PRO A 498 -2.76 -34.17 23.26
N ARG A 499 -2.27 -32.94 23.46
CA ARG A 499 -2.90 -31.91 24.30
C ARG A 499 -4.10 -31.21 23.66
N GLY A 500 -4.42 -31.50 22.40
CA GLY A 500 -5.58 -30.94 21.70
C GLY A 500 -5.19 -30.05 20.52
N ILE A 501 -6.11 -29.18 20.12
CA ILE A 501 -5.94 -28.22 19.03
C ILE A 501 -5.58 -26.86 19.66
N PRO A 502 -4.35 -26.33 19.43
CA PRO A 502 -4.01 -24.98 19.86
C PRO A 502 -4.84 -23.93 19.12
N ILE A 503 -5.36 -22.95 19.87
CA ILE A 503 -6.12 -21.81 19.37
C ILE A 503 -5.58 -20.52 19.99
N ALA A 504 -5.38 -19.50 19.17
CA ALA A 504 -5.10 -18.13 19.61
C ALA A 504 -6.21 -17.22 19.07
N TYR A 505 -6.85 -16.47 19.96
CA TYR A 505 -7.92 -15.55 19.60
C TYR A 505 -7.36 -14.15 19.33
N GLN A 506 -7.91 -13.44 18.35
CA GLN A 506 -7.55 -12.04 18.07
C GLN A 506 -8.37 -11.08 18.93
N ASP A 507 -7.69 -10.18 19.64
CA ASP A 507 -8.33 -9.11 20.39
C ASP A 507 -8.75 -7.92 19.50
N ALA A 508 -9.53 -7.00 20.06
CA ALA A 508 -10.00 -5.81 19.33
C ALA A 508 -8.89 -4.79 18.99
N GLN A 509 -7.65 -5.05 19.39
CA GLN A 509 -6.47 -4.26 19.04
C GLN A 509 -5.59 -4.98 18.01
N GLY A 510 -5.98 -6.18 17.55
CA GLY A 510 -5.21 -6.94 16.58
C GLY A 510 -4.13 -7.84 17.17
N HIS A 511 -4.14 -8.10 18.49
CA HIS A 511 -3.16 -9.00 19.09
C HIS A 511 -3.73 -10.39 19.27
N LEU A 512 -2.92 -11.39 18.94
CA LEU A 512 -3.22 -12.79 19.27
C LEU A 512 -3.00 -13.08 20.76
N SER A 513 -3.98 -13.77 21.36
CA SER A 513 -3.86 -14.32 22.71
C SER A 513 -2.78 -15.42 22.78
N PRO A 514 -2.25 -15.73 23.97
CA PRO A 514 -1.53 -16.97 24.16
C PRO A 514 -2.38 -18.17 23.74
N PHE A 515 -1.72 -19.23 23.22
CA PHE A 515 -2.42 -20.43 22.79
C PHE A 515 -3.15 -21.11 23.96
N ILE A 516 -4.44 -21.37 23.75
CA ILE A 516 -5.22 -22.32 24.55
C ILE A 516 -5.33 -23.64 23.78
N SER A 517 -5.48 -24.77 24.48
CA SER A 517 -5.74 -26.05 23.81
C SER A 517 -7.18 -26.48 24.04
N ILE A 518 -7.92 -26.72 22.96
CA ILE A 518 -9.22 -27.39 23.04
C ILE A 518 -9.00 -28.90 22.94
N ASN A 519 -9.58 -29.64 23.89
CA ASN A 519 -9.42 -31.09 23.92
C ASN A 519 -10.12 -31.72 22.71
N VAL A 520 -9.36 -32.53 21.97
CA VAL A 520 -9.94 -33.52 21.07
C VAL A 520 -10.45 -34.69 21.90
N SER A 521 -11.53 -35.34 21.47
CA SER A 521 -12.10 -36.50 22.17
C SER A 521 -11.00 -37.51 22.56
N SER A 522 -11.14 -38.18 23.71
CA SER A 522 -10.09 -38.98 24.39
C SER A 522 -9.47 -40.13 23.59
N ASN A 523 -9.93 -40.37 22.36
CA ASN A 523 -9.53 -41.49 21.51
C ASN A 523 -8.67 -41.06 20.30
N LEU A 524 -8.35 -39.77 20.15
CA LEU A 524 -7.44 -39.28 19.11
C LEU A 524 -6.08 -38.94 19.70
N THR A 525 -5.04 -39.37 19.01
CA THR A 525 -3.65 -39.30 19.49
C THR A 525 -2.71 -38.64 18.50
N SER A 526 -3.17 -38.38 17.26
CA SER A 526 -2.40 -37.68 16.24
C SER A 526 -3.35 -36.94 15.29
N LEU A 527 -3.27 -35.62 15.30
CA LEU A 527 -3.99 -34.73 14.38
C LEU A 527 -3.09 -34.43 13.19
N HIS A 528 -3.67 -34.41 11.99
CA HIS A 528 -2.91 -34.27 10.75
C HIS A 528 -3.21 -32.95 10.04
N ARG A 529 -4.50 -32.61 9.93
CA ARG A 529 -4.96 -31.38 9.28
C ARG A 529 -6.13 -30.75 10.03
N ILE A 530 -6.33 -29.46 9.79
CA ILE A 530 -7.43 -28.64 10.25
C ILE A 530 -8.08 -27.96 9.05
N ALA A 531 -9.41 -27.89 9.07
CA ALA A 531 -10.22 -27.16 8.10
C ALA A 531 -11.27 -26.34 8.86
N LEU A 532 -11.69 -25.21 8.29
CA LEU A 532 -12.66 -24.29 8.86
C LEU A 532 -13.78 -24.03 7.86
N GLY A 533 -15.02 -23.98 8.32
CA GLY A 533 -16.17 -23.67 7.47
C GLY A 533 -17.50 -23.97 8.15
N ASP A 534 -18.58 -23.37 7.66
CA ASP A 534 -19.94 -23.61 8.18
C ASP A 534 -20.46 -24.97 7.71
N LEU A 535 -20.48 -25.97 8.61
CA LEU A 535 -20.94 -27.33 8.32
C LEU A 535 -22.37 -27.60 8.80
N ASN A 536 -23.04 -26.62 9.39
CA ASN A 536 -24.43 -26.76 9.84
C ASN A 536 -25.41 -25.72 9.27
N ASN A 537 -24.93 -24.84 8.38
CA ASN A 537 -25.67 -23.77 7.72
C ASN A 537 -26.30 -22.78 8.71
N ASP A 538 -25.58 -22.46 9.79
CA ASP A 538 -25.97 -21.45 10.78
C ASP A 538 -25.25 -20.10 10.60
N GLY A 539 -24.40 -19.99 9.58
CA GLY A 539 -23.63 -18.81 9.22
C GLY A 539 -22.35 -18.61 10.04
N LYS A 540 -21.94 -19.57 10.87
CA LYS A 540 -20.70 -19.49 11.67
C LYS A 540 -19.66 -20.51 11.22
N VAL A 541 -18.40 -20.20 11.52
CA VAL A 541 -17.27 -21.04 11.13
C VAL A 541 -17.10 -22.18 12.13
N ASP A 542 -17.31 -23.42 11.69
CA ASP A 542 -17.02 -24.60 12.49
C ASP A 542 -15.58 -25.06 12.30
N LEU A 543 -15.03 -25.75 13.31
CA LEU A 543 -13.65 -26.25 13.29
C LEU A 543 -13.62 -27.77 13.07
N ILE A 544 -12.88 -28.22 12.07
CA ILE A 544 -12.76 -29.62 11.67
C ILE A 544 -11.32 -30.06 11.85
N ALA A 545 -11.08 -31.17 12.54
CA ALA A 545 -9.75 -31.76 12.66
C ALA A 545 -9.74 -33.23 12.24
N THR A 546 -8.76 -33.61 11.43
CA THR A 546 -8.55 -34.99 10.97
C THR A 546 -7.50 -35.69 11.82
N GLY A 547 -7.69 -36.98 12.06
CA GLY A 547 -6.70 -37.78 12.76
C GLY A 547 -6.95 -39.27 12.77
N ALA A 548 -6.15 -39.96 13.58
CA ALA A 548 -6.18 -41.41 13.76
C ALA A 548 -6.37 -41.83 15.22
N CYS A 549 -7.06 -42.96 15.42
CA CYS A 549 -7.24 -43.59 16.74
C CYS A 549 -6.30 -44.81 16.90
N VAL A 550 -5.10 -44.66 17.48
CA VAL A 550 -4.21 -45.83 17.69
C VAL A 550 -4.64 -46.77 18.82
N SER A 551 -5.54 -46.37 19.71
CA SER A 551 -6.06 -47.23 20.79
C SER A 551 -7.26 -48.11 20.38
N CYS A 552 -7.76 -47.96 19.15
CA CYS A 552 -8.96 -48.63 18.66
C CYS A 552 -8.74 -50.10 18.17
N GLY A 553 -7.52 -50.63 18.24
CA GLY A 553 -7.18 -52.00 17.82
C GLY A 553 -6.86 -52.14 16.31
N PRO A 554 -6.50 -53.35 15.83
CA PRO A 554 -6.16 -53.58 14.41
C PRO A 554 -7.39 -53.37 13.51
N GLY A 555 -7.29 -52.46 12.53
CA GLY A 555 -8.42 -51.96 11.71
C GLY A 555 -8.75 -50.50 12.03
N THR A 556 -7.72 -49.66 12.10
CA THR A 556 -7.73 -48.29 12.61
C THR A 556 -8.66 -47.36 11.81
N GLN A 557 -9.94 -47.29 12.18
CA GLN A 557 -10.87 -46.36 11.54
C GLN A 557 -10.38 -44.92 11.73
N GLY A 558 -10.26 -44.18 10.62
CA GLY A 558 -10.04 -42.75 10.66
C GLY A 558 -11.18 -42.03 11.38
N ARG A 559 -10.89 -40.83 11.89
CA ARG A 559 -11.87 -40.02 12.61
C ARG A 559 -11.71 -38.57 12.21
N VAL A 560 -12.85 -37.90 12.09
CA VAL A 560 -12.94 -36.46 11.98
C VAL A 560 -13.65 -35.94 13.22
N VAL A 561 -13.09 -34.91 13.84
CA VAL A 561 -13.76 -34.17 14.93
C VAL A 561 -14.28 -32.87 14.35
N VAL A 562 -15.55 -32.59 14.61
CA VAL A 562 -16.18 -31.32 14.26
C VAL A 562 -16.56 -30.59 15.56
N HIS A 563 -16.01 -29.40 15.75
CA HIS A 563 -16.38 -28.47 16.81
C HIS A 563 -17.27 -27.40 16.20
N TYR A 564 -18.59 -27.55 16.40
CA TYR A 564 -19.55 -26.54 15.97
C TYR A 564 -19.45 -25.28 16.84
N GLN A 565 -19.79 -24.12 16.32
CA GLN A 565 -19.98 -22.94 17.15
C GLN A 565 -21.33 -22.93 17.86
N HIS A 566 -21.35 -22.37 19.07
CA HIS A 566 -22.60 -22.18 19.79
C HIS A 566 -23.43 -21.06 19.11
N PRO A 567 -24.73 -21.28 18.81
CA PRO A 567 -25.49 -20.40 17.94
C PRO A 567 -25.60 -18.93 18.36
N THR A 568 -25.44 -18.62 19.66
CA THR A 568 -25.67 -17.26 20.20
C THR A 568 -24.41 -16.51 20.61
N ASN A 569 -23.30 -17.19 20.85
CA ASN A 569 -22.09 -16.57 21.41
C ASN A 569 -20.80 -17.07 20.74
N GLY A 570 -20.89 -17.85 19.65
CA GLY A 570 -19.77 -18.25 18.80
C GLY A 570 -18.74 -19.19 19.41
N SER A 571 -18.77 -19.43 20.72
CA SER A 571 -17.81 -20.33 21.37
C SER A 571 -17.89 -21.75 20.81
N LEU A 572 -16.74 -22.37 20.54
CA LEU A 572 -16.66 -23.77 20.11
C LEU A 572 -17.30 -24.73 21.12
N LEU A 573 -18.20 -25.57 20.63
CA LEU A 573 -18.86 -26.64 21.36
C LEU A 573 -17.92 -27.86 21.52
N PRO A 574 -18.25 -28.79 22.45
CA PRO A 574 -17.54 -30.06 22.53
C PRO A 574 -17.53 -30.80 21.19
N GLY A 575 -16.36 -31.30 20.80
CA GLY A 575 -16.15 -31.92 19.50
C GLY A 575 -17.01 -33.18 19.29
N GLN A 576 -17.66 -33.26 18.13
CA GLN A 576 -18.45 -34.40 17.68
C GLN A 576 -17.64 -35.26 16.72
N LEU A 577 -17.73 -36.58 16.86
CA LEU A 577 -17.03 -37.51 15.98
C LEU A 577 -17.88 -37.83 14.76
N VAL A 578 -17.32 -37.60 13.58
CA VAL A 578 -17.82 -38.12 12.30
C VAL A 578 -17.02 -39.39 11.98
N SER A 579 -17.74 -40.52 11.89
CA SER A 579 -17.14 -41.80 11.53
C SER A 579 -16.98 -41.86 10.02
N ILE A 580 -15.77 -42.14 9.55
CA ILE A 580 -15.50 -42.40 8.13
C ILE A 580 -15.27 -43.89 7.90
N GLY A 581 -15.68 -44.40 6.73
CA GLY A 581 -15.50 -45.78 6.29
C GLY A 581 -14.05 -46.15 5.94
N ALA A 582 -13.13 -45.20 6.06
CA ALA A 582 -11.73 -45.31 5.67
C ALA A 582 -10.76 -45.51 6.85
N ASP A 583 -9.64 -46.18 6.56
CA ASP A 583 -8.48 -46.24 7.46
C ASP A 583 -7.72 -44.89 7.39
N PHE A 584 -7.58 -44.18 8.52
CA PHE A 584 -6.88 -42.89 8.68
C PHE A 584 -7.45 -41.69 7.90
N ALA A 585 -7.99 -40.67 8.62
CA ALA A 585 -8.36 -39.39 8.01
C ALA A 585 -7.10 -38.54 7.83
N ALA A 586 -6.73 -38.20 6.59
CA ALA A 586 -5.52 -37.45 6.29
C ALA A 586 -5.80 -35.95 6.19
N SER A 587 -6.75 -35.54 5.35
CA SER A 587 -7.17 -34.15 5.17
C SER A 587 -8.68 -34.03 4.98
N ALA A 588 -9.22 -32.84 5.18
CA ALA A 588 -10.61 -32.50 4.94
C ALA A 588 -10.72 -31.16 4.21
N ALA A 589 -11.74 -31.03 3.35
CA ALA A 589 -12.12 -29.79 2.69
C ALA A 589 -13.63 -29.57 2.83
N ILE A 590 -14.04 -28.30 2.79
CA ILE A 590 -15.42 -27.86 2.98
C ILE A 590 -15.80 -26.98 1.80
N GLY A 591 -16.95 -27.26 1.16
CA GLY A 591 -17.43 -26.49 0.03
C GLY A 591 -18.68 -27.11 -0.59
N ASP A 592 -19.43 -26.34 -1.36
CA ASP A 592 -20.66 -26.79 -2.04
C ASP A 592 -20.33 -27.60 -3.29
N ILE A 593 -20.27 -28.92 -3.17
CA ILE A 593 -19.84 -29.84 -4.24
C ILE A 593 -21.01 -30.28 -5.11
N ASN A 594 -22.24 -30.02 -4.67
CA ASN A 594 -23.43 -30.40 -5.41
C ASN A 594 -24.24 -29.19 -5.92
N GLY A 595 -23.74 -27.97 -5.73
CA GLY A 595 -24.35 -26.73 -6.20
C GLY A 595 -25.68 -26.41 -5.53
N ASP A 596 -25.93 -26.91 -4.32
CA ASP A 596 -27.21 -26.73 -3.62
C ASP A 596 -27.23 -25.54 -2.65
N GLY A 597 -26.14 -24.77 -2.60
CA GLY A 597 -25.92 -23.59 -1.78
C GLY A 597 -25.52 -23.91 -0.35
N ARG A 598 -25.17 -25.16 -0.02
CA ARG A 598 -24.72 -25.59 1.31
C ARG A 598 -23.34 -26.20 1.24
N ASN A 599 -22.54 -26.00 2.28
CA ASN A 599 -21.21 -26.59 2.34
C ASN A 599 -21.28 -28.07 2.67
N ASP A 600 -20.61 -28.87 1.86
CA ASP A 600 -20.41 -30.30 2.06
C ASP A 600 -19.04 -30.57 2.71
N LEU A 601 -18.86 -31.78 3.25
CA LEU A 601 -17.59 -32.23 3.81
C LEU A 601 -16.96 -33.33 2.94
N VAL A 602 -15.72 -33.11 2.51
CA VAL A 602 -14.87 -34.13 1.86
C VAL A 602 -13.74 -34.48 2.78
N VAL A 603 -13.54 -35.77 2.99
CA VAL A 603 -12.42 -36.29 3.78
C VAL A 603 -11.63 -37.26 2.90
N VAL A 604 -10.32 -37.06 2.80
CA VAL A 604 -9.44 -38.00 2.12
C VAL A 604 -8.66 -38.84 3.12
N ASN A 605 -8.52 -40.12 2.81
CA ASN A 605 -7.70 -41.03 3.61
C ASN A 605 -6.28 -41.18 3.05
N LEU A 606 -5.40 -41.81 3.82
CA LEU A 606 -4.02 -42.05 3.39
C LEU A 606 -3.88 -42.93 2.14
N LEU A 607 -4.93 -43.66 1.75
CA LEU A 607 -4.96 -44.53 0.56
C LEU A 607 -5.62 -43.87 -0.66
N GLY A 608 -5.98 -42.58 -0.59
CA GLY A 608 -6.60 -41.83 -1.69
C GLY A 608 -8.12 -42.02 -1.85
N THR A 609 -8.79 -42.73 -0.94
CA THR A 609 -10.25 -42.83 -0.91
C THR A 609 -10.86 -41.56 -0.31
N LEU A 610 -11.87 -41.01 -0.99
CA LEU A 610 -12.66 -39.88 -0.48
C LEU A 610 -13.94 -40.39 0.19
N SER A 611 -14.24 -39.81 1.34
CA SER A 611 -15.52 -39.91 2.05
C SER A 611 -16.22 -38.55 1.95
N ILE A 612 -17.36 -38.52 1.27
CA ILE A 612 -18.10 -37.28 0.97
C ILE A 612 -19.41 -37.29 1.73
N TYR A 613 -19.71 -36.19 2.40
CA TYR A 613 -20.92 -36.00 3.18
C TYR A 613 -21.64 -34.75 2.69
N TYR A 614 -22.68 -34.94 1.89
CA TYR A 614 -23.49 -33.82 1.43
C TYR A 614 -24.34 -33.26 2.57
N GLN A 615 -24.32 -31.95 2.77
CA GLN A 615 -25.15 -31.32 3.78
C GLN A 615 -26.61 -31.25 3.30
N VAL A 616 -27.52 -31.77 4.13
CA VAL A 616 -28.95 -31.76 3.80
C VAL A 616 -29.63 -30.52 4.38
N ALA A 617 -30.83 -30.21 3.90
CA ALA A 617 -31.53 -28.95 4.16
C ALA A 617 -31.76 -28.58 5.66
N ASN A 618 -31.58 -29.51 6.59
CA ASN A 618 -31.68 -29.25 8.02
C ASN A 618 -30.33 -28.90 8.68
N GLY A 619 -29.24 -28.76 7.90
CA GLY A 619 -27.88 -28.49 8.38
C GLY A 619 -27.12 -29.72 8.84
N SER A 620 -27.68 -30.94 8.76
CA SER A 620 -26.93 -32.15 9.11
C SER A 620 -26.16 -32.72 7.92
N LEU A 621 -25.04 -33.38 8.20
CA LEU A 621 -24.33 -34.19 7.22
C LEU A 621 -25.15 -35.42 6.84
N GLY A 622 -25.33 -35.63 5.54
CA GLY A 622 -25.99 -36.79 4.96
C GLY A 622 -25.20 -38.10 5.13
N PRO A 623 -25.66 -39.19 4.52
CA PRO A 623 -24.93 -40.46 4.52
C PRO A 623 -23.60 -40.34 3.75
N GLU A 624 -22.61 -41.10 4.19
CA GLU A 624 -21.29 -41.18 3.53
C GLU A 624 -21.41 -41.70 2.09
N VAL A 625 -20.76 -40.98 1.17
CA VAL A 625 -20.55 -41.40 -0.21
C VAL A 625 -19.05 -41.64 -0.42
N ILE A 626 -18.72 -42.87 -0.82
CA ILE A 626 -17.33 -43.29 -1.06
C ILE A 626 -16.95 -43.08 -2.51
N TYR A 627 -15.81 -42.43 -2.75
CA TYR A 627 -15.17 -42.32 -4.06
C TYR A 627 -13.76 -42.90 -4.00
N ASP A 628 -13.52 -43.96 -4.78
CA ASP A 628 -12.33 -44.83 -4.71
C ASP A 628 -11.57 -44.89 -6.04
N LYS A 629 -11.71 -43.87 -6.90
CA LYS A 629 -11.11 -43.88 -8.26
C LYS A 629 -9.75 -43.19 -8.35
N VAL A 630 -9.27 -42.56 -7.27
CA VAL A 630 -7.94 -41.96 -7.22
C VAL A 630 -6.89 -43.07 -7.05
N GLN A 631 -5.76 -42.96 -7.76
CA GLN A 631 -4.64 -43.91 -7.66
C GLN A 631 -3.47 -43.25 -6.92
N GLY A 632 -2.91 -43.91 -5.91
CA GLY A 632 -1.75 -43.44 -5.14
C GLY A 632 -1.41 -44.36 -3.97
N ASP A 633 -0.16 -44.29 -3.47
CA ASP A 633 0.31 -45.10 -2.33
C ASP A 633 0.16 -44.36 -0.99
N LEU A 634 0.22 -43.02 -1.00
CA LEU A 634 -0.03 -42.14 0.15
C LEU A 634 -0.76 -40.88 -0.35
N THR A 635 -1.87 -40.49 0.25
CA THR A 635 -2.62 -39.26 -0.11
C THR A 635 -2.80 -38.39 1.14
N VAL A 636 -2.43 -37.11 1.06
CA VAL A 636 -2.30 -36.27 2.27
C VAL A 636 -3.02 -34.93 2.24
N GLU A 637 -3.58 -34.49 1.11
CA GLU A 637 -4.23 -33.18 0.99
C GLU A 637 -5.37 -33.19 -0.06
N VAL A 638 -6.44 -32.43 0.23
CA VAL A 638 -7.62 -32.28 -0.61
C VAL A 638 -8.07 -30.82 -0.60
N HIS A 639 -8.43 -30.31 -1.77
CA HIS A 639 -8.95 -28.96 -1.99
C HIS A 639 -10.17 -29.01 -2.90
N ILE A 640 -10.99 -27.95 -2.87
CA ILE A 640 -12.20 -27.80 -3.67
C ILE A 640 -12.08 -26.48 -4.45
N ALA A 641 -12.24 -26.55 -5.78
CA ALA A 641 -12.26 -25.37 -6.66
C ALA A 641 -12.82 -25.75 -8.04
N ASP A 642 -13.30 -24.78 -8.81
CA ASP A 642 -13.62 -24.99 -10.22
C ASP A 642 -12.32 -25.13 -11.03
N MET A 643 -12.04 -26.34 -11.52
CA MET A 643 -10.80 -26.70 -12.22
C MET A 643 -11.00 -26.87 -13.73
N ASP A 644 -12.18 -26.54 -14.24
CA ASP A 644 -12.45 -26.60 -15.67
C ASP A 644 -13.33 -25.49 -16.26
N ASN A 645 -13.67 -24.50 -15.44
CA ASN A 645 -14.41 -23.28 -15.76
C ASN A 645 -15.83 -23.56 -16.26
N ASP A 646 -16.47 -24.59 -15.71
CA ASP A 646 -17.89 -24.87 -15.94
C ASP A 646 -18.82 -24.31 -14.85
N GLY A 647 -18.25 -23.74 -13.78
CA GLY A 647 -18.95 -23.14 -12.65
C GLY A 647 -19.29 -24.11 -11.53
N ASP A 648 -19.05 -25.41 -11.70
CA ASP A 648 -19.19 -26.42 -10.66
C ASP A 648 -17.89 -26.55 -9.84
N GLN A 649 -18.00 -26.98 -8.59
CA GLN A 649 -16.84 -27.19 -7.72
C GLN A 649 -16.25 -28.59 -7.92
N ASP A 650 -14.99 -28.66 -8.33
CA ASP A 650 -14.25 -29.90 -8.50
C ASP A 650 -13.42 -30.25 -7.25
N ILE A 651 -12.92 -31.48 -7.18
CA ILE A 651 -12.04 -31.94 -6.10
C ILE A 651 -10.62 -32.13 -6.63
N VAL A 652 -9.65 -31.51 -5.96
CA VAL A 652 -8.21 -31.69 -6.23
C VAL A 652 -7.57 -32.47 -5.09
N VAL A 653 -6.92 -33.58 -5.41
CA VAL A 653 -6.32 -34.48 -4.42
C VAL A 653 -4.83 -34.67 -4.70
N GLN A 654 -3.99 -34.50 -3.69
CA GLN A 654 -2.58 -34.83 -3.78
C GLN A 654 -2.36 -36.35 -3.71
N ASN A 655 -1.64 -36.90 -4.68
CA ASN A 655 -1.25 -38.30 -4.71
C ASN A 655 0.26 -38.39 -4.57
N PHE A 656 0.74 -38.94 -3.46
CA PHE A 656 2.16 -39.09 -3.21
C PHE A 656 2.63 -40.48 -3.63
N MET A 657 3.61 -40.52 -4.54
CA MET A 657 4.49 -41.68 -4.70
C MET A 657 5.89 -41.30 -4.21
N THR A 658 6.56 -42.21 -3.50
CA THR A 658 7.79 -41.96 -2.71
C THR A 658 8.95 -41.26 -3.44
N THR A 659 8.94 -41.20 -4.77
CA THR A 659 9.96 -40.52 -5.58
C THR A 659 9.42 -39.56 -6.65
N GLN A 660 8.09 -39.50 -6.86
CA GLN A 660 7.44 -38.62 -7.85
C GLN A 660 6.09 -38.16 -7.29
N GLY A 661 5.91 -36.85 -7.15
CA GLY A 661 4.63 -36.29 -6.72
C GLY A 661 3.62 -36.26 -7.85
N GLN A 662 2.34 -36.42 -7.52
CA GLN A 662 1.22 -36.25 -8.46
C GLN A 662 0.05 -35.56 -7.76
N PHE A 663 -0.86 -34.99 -8.53
CA PHE A 663 -2.19 -34.63 -8.04
C PHE A 663 -3.25 -35.02 -9.08
N SER A 664 -4.46 -35.28 -8.62
CA SER A 664 -5.61 -35.60 -9.46
C SER A 664 -6.68 -34.53 -9.34
N VAL A 665 -7.25 -34.15 -10.48
CA VAL A 665 -8.48 -33.36 -10.56
C VAL A 665 -9.65 -34.31 -10.85
N ILE A 666 -10.66 -34.25 -9.99
CA ILE A 666 -11.89 -35.02 -10.09
C ILE A 666 -13.01 -34.04 -10.39
N LYS A 667 -13.43 -34.04 -11.66
CA LYS A 667 -14.47 -33.13 -12.13
C LYS A 667 -15.85 -33.51 -11.60
N GLN A 668 -16.69 -32.51 -11.36
CA GLN A 668 -18.13 -32.72 -11.28
C GLN A 668 -18.68 -33.09 -12.67
N ASP A 669 -19.60 -34.04 -12.72
CA ASP A 669 -20.36 -34.44 -13.91
C ASP A 669 -21.83 -34.07 -13.69
N SER A 670 -22.12 -32.77 -13.76
CA SER A 670 -23.49 -32.23 -13.63
C SER A 670 -24.42 -32.68 -14.76
N SER A 671 -23.88 -33.24 -15.85
CA SER A 671 -24.69 -33.84 -16.93
C SER A 671 -25.46 -35.08 -16.47
N VAL A 672 -24.98 -35.77 -15.42
CA VAL A 672 -25.67 -36.90 -14.79
C VAL A 672 -26.68 -36.37 -13.75
N ARG A 673 -26.20 -35.62 -12.78
CA ARG A 673 -26.94 -34.82 -11.78
C ARG A 673 -25.94 -34.05 -10.91
N PRO A 674 -26.35 -32.97 -10.23
CA PRO A 674 -25.46 -32.23 -9.35
C PRO A 674 -24.81 -33.11 -8.28
N GLY A 675 -23.52 -32.87 -8.02
CA GLY A 675 -22.72 -33.60 -7.03
C GLY A 675 -22.22 -34.98 -7.46
N VAL A 676 -22.49 -35.45 -8.69
CA VAL A 676 -21.86 -36.70 -9.17
C VAL A 676 -20.46 -36.41 -9.66
N LEU A 677 -19.46 -37.10 -9.10
CA LEU A 677 -18.07 -36.99 -9.54
C LEU A 677 -17.77 -37.91 -10.74
N SER A 678 -16.93 -37.44 -11.65
CA SER A 678 -16.44 -38.21 -12.80
C SER A 678 -15.68 -39.45 -12.36
N ASN A 679 -15.93 -40.60 -13.01
CA ASN A 679 -15.20 -41.84 -12.75
C ASN A 679 -13.79 -41.89 -13.39
N SER A 680 -13.35 -40.81 -14.04
CA SER A 680 -12.06 -40.73 -14.75
C SER A 680 -11.28 -39.50 -14.30
N PRO A 681 -10.70 -39.53 -13.08
CA PRO A 681 -9.90 -38.41 -12.58
C PRO A 681 -8.69 -38.17 -13.49
N LYS A 682 -8.36 -36.90 -13.71
CA LYS A 682 -7.20 -36.52 -14.51
C LYS A 682 -6.01 -36.27 -13.61
N THR A 683 -4.93 -37.01 -13.82
CA THR A 683 -3.72 -36.94 -13.00
C THR A 683 -2.61 -36.13 -13.67
N TYR A 684 -1.99 -35.25 -12.91
CA TYR A 684 -0.87 -34.40 -13.32
C TYR A 684 0.40 -34.80 -12.57
N GLN A 685 1.52 -34.83 -13.28
CA GLN A 685 2.80 -35.30 -12.77
C GLN A 685 3.67 -34.13 -12.32
N ILE A 686 4.31 -34.27 -11.15
CA ILE A 686 5.30 -33.34 -10.63
C ILE A 686 6.70 -33.98 -10.78
N PRO A 687 7.70 -33.25 -11.31
CA PRO A 687 9.05 -33.78 -11.50
C PRO A 687 9.71 -34.33 -10.22
N GLY A 688 9.48 -33.68 -9.07
CA GLY A 688 9.95 -34.13 -7.76
C GLY A 688 8.81 -34.40 -6.78
N ALA A 689 9.17 -34.62 -5.51
CA ALA A 689 8.21 -34.76 -4.43
C ALA A 689 7.77 -33.38 -3.93
N PHE A 690 6.46 -33.18 -3.81
CA PHE A 690 5.88 -31.96 -3.23
C PHE A 690 5.08 -32.28 -1.97
N ARG A 691 5.00 -31.32 -1.05
CA ARG A 691 4.31 -31.48 0.23
C ARG A 691 2.92 -30.87 0.25
N THR A 692 2.76 -29.72 -0.39
CA THR A 692 1.51 -28.97 -0.42
C THR A 692 1.37 -28.21 -1.74
N PHE A 693 0.14 -27.77 -2.03
CA PHE A 693 -0.21 -27.02 -3.22
C PHE A 693 -1.28 -25.98 -2.89
N ALA A 694 -1.35 -24.93 -3.69
CA ALA A 694 -2.35 -23.88 -3.60
C ALA A 694 -3.05 -23.70 -4.94
N LEU A 695 -4.31 -23.24 -4.89
CA LEU A 695 -5.17 -23.01 -6.05
C LEU A 695 -5.50 -21.51 -6.17
N GLY A 696 -5.50 -20.98 -7.38
CA GLY A 696 -5.85 -19.58 -7.64
C GLY A 696 -5.42 -19.12 -9.02
N ASP A 697 -5.96 -17.99 -9.49
CA ASP A 697 -5.59 -17.39 -10.78
C ASP A 697 -4.24 -16.68 -10.67
N LEU A 698 -3.20 -17.24 -11.29
CA LEU A 698 -1.81 -16.76 -11.21
C LEU A 698 -1.35 -16.07 -12.51
N ASN A 699 -2.24 -15.88 -13.48
CA ASN A 699 -1.95 -15.18 -14.74
C ASN A 699 -3.03 -14.15 -15.16
N GLY A 700 -4.04 -13.91 -14.32
CA GLY A 700 -5.09 -12.92 -14.52
C GLY A 700 -6.12 -13.26 -15.60
N ASP A 701 -6.19 -14.51 -16.05
CA ASP A 701 -7.14 -14.93 -17.09
C ASP A 701 -8.52 -15.33 -16.53
N GLY A 702 -8.69 -15.29 -15.20
CA GLY A 702 -9.90 -15.65 -14.49
C GLY A 702 -10.08 -17.15 -14.27
N LEU A 703 -9.09 -17.99 -14.62
CA LEU A 703 -9.14 -19.43 -14.46
C LEU A 703 -8.30 -19.89 -13.25
N THR A 704 -8.73 -20.96 -12.59
CA THR A 704 -8.00 -21.52 -11.43
C THR A 704 -6.75 -22.29 -11.86
N ASP A 705 -5.58 -21.79 -11.49
CA ASP A 705 -4.29 -22.46 -11.65
C ASP A 705 -3.89 -23.28 -10.42
N VAL A 706 -2.82 -24.06 -10.54
CA VAL A 706 -2.23 -24.83 -9.42
C VAL A 706 -0.76 -24.47 -9.24
N ALA A 707 -0.39 -24.03 -8.04
CA ALA A 707 1.00 -23.87 -7.64
C ALA A 707 1.42 -24.98 -6.68
N VAL A 708 2.60 -25.57 -6.90
CA VAL A 708 3.13 -26.66 -6.07
C VAL A 708 4.54 -26.38 -5.56
N SER A 709 4.82 -26.78 -4.31
CA SER A 709 6.16 -26.72 -3.71
C SER A 709 6.96 -28.00 -4.00
N ASP A 710 7.72 -28.02 -5.09
CA ASP A 710 8.63 -29.13 -5.43
C ASP A 710 9.86 -29.12 -4.49
N TYR A 711 9.64 -29.62 -3.29
CA TYR A 711 10.62 -29.69 -2.21
C TYR A 711 11.87 -30.48 -2.60
N ALA A 712 11.74 -31.55 -3.40
CA ALA A 712 12.89 -32.38 -3.78
C ALA A 712 13.90 -31.63 -4.67
N ASN A 713 13.40 -30.70 -5.50
CA ASN A 713 14.24 -29.91 -6.41
C ASN A 713 14.35 -28.43 -5.98
N SER A 714 13.82 -28.07 -4.82
CA SER A 714 13.73 -26.70 -4.31
C SER A 714 13.11 -25.73 -5.32
N ASN A 715 12.02 -26.14 -5.99
CA ASN A 715 11.32 -25.32 -6.99
C ASN A 715 9.88 -25.00 -6.58
N VAL A 716 9.36 -23.90 -7.10
CA VAL A 716 7.92 -23.66 -7.20
C VAL A 716 7.51 -23.88 -8.65
N LEU A 717 6.50 -24.70 -8.87
CA LEU A 717 5.98 -24.99 -10.21
C LEU A 717 4.52 -24.53 -10.31
N ILE A 718 4.18 -23.86 -11.40
CA ILE A 718 2.82 -23.38 -11.69
C ILE A 718 2.27 -24.15 -12.89
N PHE A 719 1.10 -24.73 -12.72
CA PHE A 719 0.31 -25.36 -13.76
C PHE A 719 -0.83 -24.43 -14.13
N PHE A 720 -0.67 -23.72 -15.25
CA PHE A 720 -1.72 -22.84 -15.75
C PHE A 720 -2.89 -23.63 -16.31
N GLN A 721 -4.11 -23.25 -15.97
CA GLN A 721 -5.30 -23.71 -16.67
C GLN A 721 -5.29 -23.16 -18.11
N ASN A 722 -6.11 -23.76 -18.95
CA ASN A 722 -6.39 -23.22 -20.27
C ASN A 722 -7.89 -23.17 -20.48
N SER A 723 -8.30 -22.48 -21.54
CA SER A 723 -9.71 -22.29 -21.90
C SER A 723 -10.48 -23.58 -22.25
N THR A 724 -9.82 -24.74 -22.25
CA THR A 724 -10.48 -26.06 -22.41
C THR A 724 -10.67 -26.79 -21.08
N GLY A 725 -10.38 -26.13 -19.95
CA GLY A 725 -10.55 -26.70 -18.62
C GLY A 725 -9.53 -27.79 -18.31
N THR A 726 -8.28 -27.59 -18.76
CA THR A 726 -7.17 -28.50 -18.50
C THR A 726 -5.90 -27.74 -18.11
N LEU A 727 -5.08 -28.34 -17.26
CA LEU A 727 -3.80 -27.74 -16.89
C LEU A 727 -2.70 -28.04 -17.92
N GLN A 728 -1.89 -27.02 -18.19
CA GLN A 728 -0.76 -27.06 -19.11
C GLN A 728 0.47 -27.69 -18.45
N ALA A 729 1.57 -27.82 -19.22
CA ALA A 729 2.85 -28.24 -18.65
C ALA A 729 3.34 -27.18 -17.64
N PRO A 730 3.98 -27.59 -16.52
CA PRO A 730 4.33 -26.65 -15.47
C PRO A 730 5.46 -25.71 -15.88
N VAL A 731 5.38 -24.48 -15.37
CA VAL A 731 6.43 -23.46 -15.46
C VAL A 731 7.09 -23.29 -14.10
N ALA A 732 8.42 -23.24 -14.06
CA ALA A 732 9.17 -23.01 -12.82
C ALA A 732 9.33 -21.51 -12.54
N LEU A 733 9.19 -21.11 -11.27
CA LEU A 733 9.28 -19.71 -10.83
C LEU A 733 10.58 -19.47 -10.01
N PRO A 734 11.55 -18.68 -10.53
CA PRO A 734 12.81 -18.35 -9.83
C PRO A 734 12.78 -16.99 -9.11
N PRO A 735 13.68 -16.70 -8.13
CA PRO A 735 14.56 -17.62 -7.37
C PRO A 735 13.76 -18.64 -6.55
N SER A 736 14.34 -19.79 -6.18
CA SER A 736 13.53 -20.93 -5.71
C SER A 736 13.93 -21.54 -4.34
N ALA A 737 12.92 -21.71 -3.48
CA ALA A 737 12.68 -22.72 -2.41
C ALA A 737 11.36 -22.32 -1.71
N GLY A 738 10.47 -23.17 -1.18
CA GLY A 738 10.45 -24.60 -0.85
C GLY A 738 9.21 -24.86 0.04
N VAL A 739 9.16 -26.03 0.69
CA VAL A 739 8.23 -26.49 1.77
C VAL A 739 6.76 -26.07 1.74
N GLY A 740 6.42 -24.80 1.96
CA GLY A 740 5.05 -24.27 2.04
C GLY A 740 4.71 -23.32 0.89
N ILE A 741 3.45 -23.28 0.47
CA ILE A 741 2.97 -22.42 -0.61
C ILE A 741 1.59 -21.88 -0.27
N GLU A 742 1.34 -20.61 -0.59
CA GLU A 742 0.05 -19.96 -0.37
C GLU A 742 -0.23 -18.96 -1.49
N ILE A 743 -1.50 -18.84 -1.88
CA ILE A 743 -1.97 -17.83 -2.84
C ILE A 743 -2.92 -16.90 -2.12
N SER A 744 -2.64 -15.59 -2.15
CA SER A 744 -3.46 -14.57 -1.53
C SER A 744 -3.13 -13.20 -2.12
N ASP A 745 -4.11 -12.32 -2.22
CA ASP A 745 -3.89 -10.90 -2.53
C ASP A 745 -3.30 -10.20 -1.29
N VAL A 746 -1.98 -10.28 -1.12
CA VAL A 746 -1.29 -9.71 0.05
C VAL A 746 -0.98 -8.22 -0.13
N ASN A 747 -1.25 -7.65 -1.31
CA ASN A 747 -1.03 -6.24 -1.59
C ASN A 747 -2.32 -5.42 -1.79
N GLN A 748 -3.47 -6.09 -1.81
CA GLN A 748 -4.81 -5.54 -2.03
C GLN A 748 -5.03 -4.85 -3.38
N ASP A 749 -4.33 -5.27 -4.42
CA ASP A 749 -4.54 -4.78 -5.78
C ASP A 749 -5.63 -5.56 -6.55
N GLY A 750 -6.25 -6.55 -5.91
CA GLY A 750 -7.29 -7.40 -6.49
C GLY A 750 -6.73 -8.55 -7.32
N LEU A 751 -5.42 -8.74 -7.35
CA LEU A 751 -4.75 -9.85 -8.02
C LEU A 751 -4.19 -10.84 -7.01
N ASN A 752 -4.08 -12.11 -7.40
CA ASN A 752 -3.50 -13.12 -6.52
C ASN A 752 -1.97 -13.01 -6.54
N ASP A 753 -1.37 -12.83 -5.36
CA ASP A 753 0.06 -12.98 -5.17
C ASP A 753 0.40 -14.41 -4.74
N LEU A 754 1.67 -14.80 -4.90
CA LEU A 754 2.17 -16.11 -4.50
C LEU A 754 3.20 -15.98 -3.39
N LEU A 755 3.03 -16.74 -2.32
CA LEU A 755 3.98 -16.82 -1.22
C LEU A 755 4.60 -18.22 -1.17
N SER A 756 5.91 -18.29 -0.93
CA SER A 756 6.66 -19.54 -0.86
C SER A 756 7.63 -19.49 0.32
N ASP A 757 7.63 -20.55 1.13
CA ASP A 757 8.50 -20.63 2.30
C ASP A 757 9.83 -21.34 2.00
N THR A 758 10.95 -20.68 2.26
CA THR A 758 12.29 -21.25 2.08
C THR A 758 12.78 -22.04 3.29
N GLY A 759 12.04 -22.02 4.40
CA GLY A 759 12.40 -22.61 5.68
C GLY A 759 13.10 -21.66 6.67
N ASN A 760 13.47 -20.45 6.23
CA ASN A 760 13.91 -19.35 7.11
C ASN A 760 13.32 -17.99 6.69
N ASP A 761 12.88 -17.91 5.44
CA ASP A 761 12.35 -16.72 4.82
C ASP A 761 11.10 -17.05 4.00
N VAL A 762 10.15 -16.12 3.94
CA VAL A 762 9.04 -16.16 2.99
C VAL A 762 9.42 -15.35 1.75
N LEU A 763 9.36 -15.97 0.57
CA LEU A 763 9.42 -15.29 -0.71
C LEU A 763 8.01 -14.87 -1.11
N VAL A 764 7.85 -13.62 -1.52
CA VAL A 764 6.57 -13.06 -1.99
C VAL A 764 6.73 -12.62 -3.43
N TYR A 765 6.00 -13.26 -4.33
CA TYR A 765 5.92 -12.94 -5.74
C TYR A 765 4.62 -12.16 -5.95
N LEU A 766 4.75 -10.84 -6.12
CA LEU A 766 3.58 -10.02 -6.38
C LEU A 766 3.18 -10.11 -7.84
N GLN A 767 1.90 -10.31 -8.10
CA GLN A 767 1.38 -10.19 -9.44
C GLN A 767 1.35 -8.70 -9.85
N GLY A 768 1.70 -8.43 -11.10
CA GLY A 768 1.65 -7.10 -11.69
C GLY A 768 0.32 -6.83 -12.38
N PRO A 769 -0.01 -5.56 -12.69
CA PRO A 769 -1.16 -5.23 -13.54
C PRO A 769 -1.11 -5.83 -14.96
N ASP A 770 0.07 -6.31 -15.39
CA ASP A 770 0.26 -7.08 -16.62
C ASP A 770 0.09 -8.60 -16.41
N HIS A 771 -0.35 -8.99 -15.22
CA HIS A 771 -0.56 -10.34 -14.72
C HIS A 771 0.68 -11.23 -14.68
N SER A 772 1.88 -10.63 -14.74
CA SER A 772 3.14 -11.32 -14.54
C SER A 772 3.64 -11.19 -13.10
N PHE A 773 4.39 -12.17 -12.60
CA PHE A 773 5.05 -12.02 -11.31
C PHE A 773 6.25 -11.08 -11.39
N LYS A 774 6.30 -10.12 -10.47
CA LYS A 774 7.46 -9.26 -10.23
C LYS A 774 8.59 -10.08 -9.61
N THR A 775 9.82 -9.55 -9.67
CA THR A 775 10.95 -10.10 -8.91
C THR A 775 10.55 -10.22 -7.42
N PRO A 776 10.67 -11.41 -6.81
CA PRO A 776 10.13 -11.61 -5.47
C PRO A 776 10.95 -10.88 -4.41
N VAL A 777 10.26 -10.52 -3.34
CA VAL A 777 10.88 -9.95 -2.14
C VAL A 777 10.95 -11.04 -1.07
N LEU A 778 12.09 -11.09 -0.38
CA LEU A 778 12.37 -12.08 0.65
C LEU A 778 12.18 -11.48 2.04
N TYR A 779 11.41 -12.17 2.88
CA TYR A 779 11.06 -11.77 4.25
C TYR A 779 11.60 -12.77 5.25
N ARG A 780 12.65 -12.36 5.95
CA ARG A 780 13.30 -13.15 6.99
C ARG A 780 12.42 -13.26 8.23
N TYR A 781 12.10 -14.48 8.64
CA TYR A 781 11.55 -14.74 9.97
C TYR A 781 12.57 -15.40 10.91
N GLN A 782 13.69 -15.92 10.39
CA GLN A 782 14.77 -16.50 11.21
C GLN A 782 16.17 -16.34 10.60
N SER A 783 17.22 -16.14 11.42
CA SER A 783 18.60 -15.87 10.96
C SER A 783 19.65 -16.94 11.30
N GLN A 784 19.26 -18.10 11.83
CA GLN A 784 20.20 -19.17 12.18
C GLN A 784 19.85 -20.47 11.44
N SER A 785 20.73 -20.90 10.53
CA SER A 785 20.62 -22.19 9.86
C SER A 785 20.74 -23.32 10.89
N PHE A 786 19.63 -24.01 11.16
CA PHE A 786 19.68 -25.30 11.81
C PHE A 786 20.05 -26.36 10.77
N GLY A 787 21.22 -26.98 10.94
CA GLY A 787 21.62 -28.15 10.18
C GLY A 787 20.84 -29.37 10.65
N GLY A 788 19.77 -29.73 9.94
CA GLY A 788 19.00 -30.96 10.17
C GLY A 788 17.78 -31.00 9.27
N GLY A 789 17.71 -31.99 8.37
CA GLY A 789 16.64 -32.12 7.39
C GLY A 789 15.32 -32.58 8.01
N GLY A 790 14.25 -31.84 7.68
CA GLY A 790 12.87 -32.20 7.94
C GLY A 790 12.14 -31.10 8.71
N PHE A 791 11.60 -30.09 8.01
CA PHE A 791 10.70 -29.12 8.62
C PHE A 791 9.28 -29.39 8.11
N TYR A 792 8.33 -29.63 9.00
CA TYR A 792 6.89 -29.48 8.70
C TYR A 792 6.55 -28.00 8.86
N LEU A 793 6.51 -27.27 7.74
CA LEU A 793 6.13 -25.86 7.71
C LEU A 793 4.86 -25.73 6.88
N HIS A 794 3.91 -24.99 7.43
CA HIS A 794 2.70 -24.58 6.72
C HIS A 794 2.72 -23.06 6.65
N LEU A 795 2.42 -22.55 5.46
CA LEU A 795 2.32 -21.14 5.17
C LEU A 795 0.85 -20.85 4.90
N THR A 796 0.32 -19.80 5.51
CA THR A 796 -1.03 -19.31 5.22
C THR A 796 -1.04 -17.79 5.27
N ALA A 797 -2.01 -17.17 4.62
CA ALA A 797 -2.21 -15.73 4.64
C ALA A 797 -3.62 -15.36 5.10
N GLY A 798 -3.73 -14.33 5.93
CA GLY A 798 -5.01 -13.81 6.40
C GLY A 798 -4.80 -12.68 7.40
N ASP A 799 -5.80 -11.80 7.53
CA ASP A 799 -5.72 -10.68 8.48
C ASP A 799 -5.74 -11.22 9.91
N ILE A 800 -4.59 -11.17 10.57
CA ILE A 800 -4.41 -11.57 11.98
C ILE A 800 -3.96 -10.42 12.87
N THR A 801 -3.84 -9.21 12.30
CA THR A 801 -3.56 -7.97 13.02
C THR A 801 -4.75 -7.00 13.08
N GLY A 802 -5.90 -7.37 12.52
CA GLY A 802 -7.16 -6.64 12.59
C GLY A 802 -7.15 -5.35 11.77
N ASP A 803 -6.24 -5.23 10.82
CA ASP A 803 -6.07 -4.06 9.96
C ASP A 803 -6.66 -4.25 8.55
N ASN A 804 -7.40 -5.36 8.36
CA ASN A 804 -7.97 -5.85 7.11
C ASN A 804 -6.93 -6.22 6.05
N LYS A 805 -5.65 -6.39 6.38
CA LYS A 805 -4.60 -6.76 5.42
C LYS A 805 -4.13 -8.18 5.68
N PRO A 806 -4.04 -9.05 4.66
CA PRO A 806 -3.53 -10.40 4.87
C PRO A 806 -2.10 -10.39 5.38
N ASP A 807 -1.90 -10.95 6.56
CA ASP A 807 -0.60 -11.21 7.19
C ASP A 807 -0.10 -12.59 6.76
N ALA A 808 1.21 -12.80 6.71
CA ALA A 808 1.77 -14.13 6.42
C ALA A 808 2.09 -14.88 7.72
N LEU A 809 1.63 -16.13 7.83
CA LEU A 809 1.80 -16.98 9.00
C LEU A 809 2.60 -18.23 8.63
N VAL A 810 3.65 -18.51 9.39
CA VAL A 810 4.50 -19.71 9.21
C VAL A 810 4.49 -20.53 10.49
N SER A 811 3.93 -21.73 10.46
CA SER A 811 4.06 -22.67 11.58
C SER A 811 5.42 -23.37 11.55
N HIS A 812 6.12 -23.38 12.68
CA HIS A 812 7.46 -23.93 12.79
C HIS A 812 7.57 -25.04 13.82
N GLU A 813 8.33 -26.08 13.48
CA GLU A 813 8.66 -27.21 14.34
C GLU A 813 9.45 -26.75 15.58
N GLY A 814 8.93 -27.02 16.78
CA GLY A 814 9.60 -26.77 18.07
C GLY A 814 9.75 -25.31 18.48
N MET A 815 9.33 -24.34 17.66
CA MET A 815 9.40 -22.91 17.98
C MET A 815 8.03 -22.30 18.23
N GLY A 816 7.05 -22.58 17.37
CA GLY A 816 5.72 -21.98 17.43
C GLY A 816 5.29 -21.38 16.10
N LEU A 817 4.54 -20.30 16.16
CA LEU A 817 3.98 -19.60 15.00
C LEU A 817 4.71 -18.28 14.77
N PHE A 818 5.23 -18.08 13.56
CA PHE A 818 5.72 -16.77 13.13
C PHE A 818 4.59 -16.03 12.41
N VAL A 819 4.33 -14.81 12.81
CA VAL A 819 3.43 -13.87 12.12
C VAL A 819 4.28 -12.78 11.51
N LEU A 820 4.12 -12.54 10.21
CA LEU A 820 4.74 -11.43 9.49
C LEU A 820 3.63 -10.42 9.19
N PRO A 821 3.49 -9.34 10.00
CA PRO A 821 2.42 -8.37 9.83
C PRO A 821 2.53 -7.66 8.48
N ASN A 822 1.43 -7.46 7.79
CA ASN A 822 1.36 -6.62 6.60
C ASN A 822 1.51 -5.15 7.01
N THR A 823 2.25 -4.39 6.22
CA THR A 823 2.67 -3.01 6.51
C THR A 823 2.45 -2.07 5.34
N ILE A 824 1.88 -2.57 4.24
CA ILE A 824 1.37 -1.73 3.16
C ILE A 824 0.34 -0.79 3.79
N GLN A 825 0.40 0.52 3.52
CA GLN A 825 -0.51 1.50 4.13
C GLN A 825 -1.75 1.74 3.28
#